data_AF-I0GMM8-F1
#
_entry.id   AF-I0GMM8-F1
#
_cell.length_a   1.000
_cell.length_b   1.000
_cell.length_c   1.000
_cell.angle_alpha   90.00
_cell.angle_beta   90.00
_cell.angle_gamma   90.00
#
_symmetry.space_group_name_H-M   'P 1'
#
loop_
_entity.id
_entity.type
_entity.pdbx_description
1 polymer ?
#
loop_
_entity_poly.entity_id
_entity_poly.type
_entity_poly.pdbx_seq_one_letter_code
_entity_poly.pdbx_strand_id
1 'polypeptide(L)'
;MNSLMQTIAAIEPADQELALKAASKLASVMEGDEDSFGGCKDLLLRYLSIAGDLHPAAPDKCTVICCASHGVASESVSAYPEETTLQMTQSYLIGQGAAANAFAAFADSEIFVADFGIKGENIDIPGLLDCRIGNGTGNIAQGPAMSRKQAVAAIEKGIELADKLVSEGFDCLLPGEMGIANTTVSAAIVAALCGKTAAEVTGRGTNISNERLAQKTAIVAQALEINQPDAADGLDVLAKVGGFEFGAIAGLILGFAAHHKAIILDGANCAAAALIAQSLAPACVDYLLPSHRGGEPSQGFALEKLGLSPMLYLDLRLGEACGSSLLAKKLENMLDIWDVLSHLPHDPVETPFQHVYMPTLAPKVTNKTFDFYLSTMQDLDLPAMTACKERIDNLVKPLDSLGVFEQVAVEIAGITGDELPECGMERALLCFTGKVSNPLHMQLIAANAHSSQVEVTMAHVREGLPLTAAFDFGREQGEFLSLSCPYLALTMTEIDEHAPFGTTAELLRESLLKDDGSLKYPADEFLAHAPEAAQPFIGAMIGAIIAAAHNSAFILIDDEASEIIARYTELLCPAIRPYILHVQPLLIKADCTLSGGLIASLGMDIGEAALTMLNKMRTFAESKVATASDGPGAERQQH
;
A
#
# COMPACT_ATOMS: atom_id res chain seq x y z
N MET A 1 -0.62 0.51 -40.71
CA MET A 1 -0.54 1.23 -39.42
C MET A 1 0.59 0.58 -38.65
N ASN A 2 1.46 1.35 -38.00
CA ASN A 2 2.45 0.77 -37.07
C ASN A 2 1.73 0.26 -35.81
N SER A 3 2.37 -0.63 -35.04
CA SER A 3 1.75 -1.32 -33.89
C SER A 3 1.16 -0.33 -32.89
N LEU A 4 1.87 0.75 -32.59
CA LEU A 4 1.39 1.82 -31.70
C LEU A 4 0.00 2.34 -32.08
N MET A 5 -0.22 2.68 -33.36
CA MET A 5 -1.52 3.22 -33.80
C MET A 5 -2.62 2.16 -33.78
N GLN A 6 -2.27 0.87 -33.97
CA GLN A 6 -3.24 -0.23 -33.86
C GLN A 6 -3.67 -0.43 -32.41
N THR A 7 -2.71 -0.44 -31.49
CA THR A 7 -2.97 -0.55 -30.05
C THR A 7 -3.81 0.64 -29.56
N ILE A 8 -3.44 1.88 -29.89
CA ILE A 8 -4.23 3.06 -29.52
C ILE A 8 -5.68 2.96 -30.03
N ALA A 9 -5.88 2.47 -31.26
CA ALA A 9 -7.20 2.33 -31.84
C ALA A 9 -8.03 1.19 -31.23
N ALA A 10 -7.40 0.24 -30.53
CA ALA A 10 -8.05 -0.87 -29.85
C ALA A 10 -8.43 -0.54 -28.39
N ILE A 11 -7.88 0.54 -27.80
CA ILE A 11 -8.23 0.94 -26.43
C ILE A 11 -9.59 1.63 -26.45
N GLU A 12 -10.57 0.97 -25.86
CA GLU A 12 -11.91 1.48 -25.61
C GLU A 12 -12.05 1.92 -24.14
N PRO A 13 -12.95 2.86 -23.79
CA PRO A 13 -13.29 3.13 -22.39
C PRO A 13 -13.75 1.87 -21.67
N ALA A 14 -13.46 1.72 -20.38
CA ALA A 14 -13.87 0.55 -19.60
C ALA A 14 -15.40 0.48 -19.46
N ASP A 15 -15.95 -0.72 -19.25
CA ASP A 15 -17.39 -0.95 -19.20
C ASP A 15 -18.02 -0.36 -17.92
N GLN A 16 -18.57 0.84 -18.03
CA GLN A 16 -19.23 1.51 -16.93
C GLN A 16 -20.59 0.89 -16.59
N GLU A 17 -21.25 0.17 -17.52
CA GLU A 17 -22.54 -0.47 -17.26
C GLU A 17 -22.40 -1.59 -16.23
N LEU A 18 -21.29 -2.33 -16.30
CA LEU A 18 -20.99 -3.40 -15.35
C LEU A 18 -20.72 -2.86 -13.94
N ALA A 19 -19.93 -1.79 -13.81
CA ALA A 19 -19.72 -1.11 -12.55
C ALA A 19 -21.04 -0.59 -11.94
N LEU A 20 -21.94 -0.04 -12.76
CA LEU A 20 -23.26 0.40 -12.31
C LEU A 20 -24.15 -0.76 -11.83
N LYS A 21 -24.09 -1.92 -12.50
CA LYS A 21 -24.78 -3.15 -12.06
C LYS A 21 -24.24 -3.65 -10.72
N ALA A 22 -22.91 -3.72 -10.58
CA ALA A 22 -22.26 -4.12 -9.34
C ALA A 22 -22.60 -3.15 -8.20
N ALA A 23 -22.52 -1.83 -8.43
CA ALA A 23 -22.91 -0.81 -7.46
C ALA A 23 -24.39 -0.93 -7.05
N SER A 24 -25.30 -1.14 -8.00
CA SER A 24 -26.73 -1.33 -7.70
C SER A 24 -26.99 -2.58 -6.86
N LYS A 25 -26.24 -3.66 -7.13
CA LYS A 25 -26.32 -4.90 -6.37
C LYS A 25 -25.73 -4.74 -4.96
N LEU A 26 -24.57 -4.08 -4.82
CA LEU A 26 -24.01 -3.69 -3.52
C LEU A 26 -25.03 -2.90 -2.71
N ALA A 27 -25.60 -1.85 -3.29
CA ALA A 27 -26.59 -1.01 -2.62
C ALA A 27 -27.83 -1.80 -2.17
N SER A 28 -28.28 -2.74 -3.00
CA SER A 28 -29.41 -3.60 -2.65
C SER A 28 -29.09 -4.59 -1.53
N VAL A 29 -27.90 -5.19 -1.51
CA VAL A 29 -27.52 -6.20 -0.51
C VAL A 29 -27.12 -5.54 0.82
N MET A 30 -26.51 -4.37 0.75
CA MET A 30 -26.11 -3.57 1.90
C MET A 30 -27.20 -2.61 2.39
N GLU A 31 -28.42 -2.72 1.86
CA GLU A 31 -29.57 -1.91 2.27
C GLU A 31 -29.33 -0.38 2.20
N GLY A 32 -28.43 0.06 1.31
CA GLY A 32 -28.03 1.46 1.14
C GLY A 32 -26.76 1.89 1.87
N ASP A 33 -26.07 0.97 2.55
CA ASP A 33 -24.85 1.25 3.31
C ASP A 33 -23.56 0.99 2.51
N GLU A 34 -23.63 0.87 1.19
CA GLU A 34 -22.48 0.52 0.35
C GLU A 34 -21.35 1.57 0.37
N ASP A 35 -21.65 2.81 0.76
CA ASP A 35 -20.64 3.85 0.97
C ASP A 35 -19.71 3.56 2.16
N SER A 36 -20.10 2.68 3.09
CA SER A 36 -19.27 2.29 4.23
C SER A 36 -17.96 1.61 3.86
N PHE A 37 -17.86 1.05 2.65
CA PHE A 37 -16.61 0.50 2.08
C PHE A 37 -15.60 1.59 1.67
N GLY A 38 -16.04 2.85 1.54
CA GLY A 38 -15.19 3.96 1.09
C GLY A 38 -14.44 3.65 -0.21
N GLY A 39 -13.17 4.03 -0.28
CA GLY A 39 -12.30 3.81 -1.44
C GLY A 39 -12.07 2.34 -1.82
N CYS A 40 -12.38 1.38 -0.92
CA CYS A 40 -12.33 -0.04 -1.28
C CYS A 40 -13.44 -0.41 -2.28
N LYS A 41 -14.61 0.25 -2.19
CA LYS A 41 -15.68 0.11 -3.20
C LYS A 41 -15.22 0.62 -4.55
N ASP A 42 -14.57 1.79 -4.58
CA ASP A 42 -14.10 2.39 -5.83
C ASP A 42 -13.05 1.51 -6.53
N LEU A 43 -12.15 0.91 -5.74
CA LEU A 43 -11.19 -0.08 -6.23
C LEU A 43 -11.89 -1.29 -6.89
N LEU A 44 -12.86 -1.89 -6.19
CA LEU A 44 -13.63 -3.03 -6.68
C LEU A 44 -14.39 -2.68 -7.97
N LEU A 45 -15.19 -1.63 -7.96
CA LEU A 45 -16.03 -1.25 -9.10
C LEU A 45 -15.21 -0.91 -10.34
N ARG A 46 -14.05 -0.25 -10.14
CA ARG A 46 -13.14 0.05 -11.24
C ARG A 46 -12.53 -1.23 -11.82
N TYR A 47 -12.12 -2.17 -10.99
CA TYR A 47 -11.60 -3.45 -11.48
C TYR A 47 -12.65 -4.28 -12.21
N LEU A 48 -13.89 -4.37 -11.71
CA LEU A 48 -14.98 -5.06 -12.42
C LEU A 48 -15.24 -4.42 -13.79
N SER A 49 -15.22 -3.08 -13.87
CA SER A 49 -15.35 -2.35 -15.14
C SER A 49 -14.26 -2.71 -16.14
N ILE A 50 -13.01 -2.88 -15.67
CA ILE A 50 -11.86 -3.29 -16.48
C ILE A 50 -12.01 -4.74 -16.95
N ALA A 51 -12.30 -5.65 -16.01
CA ALA A 51 -12.41 -7.08 -16.28
C ALA A 51 -13.57 -7.41 -17.24
N GLY A 52 -14.61 -6.56 -17.27
CA GLY A 52 -15.80 -6.79 -18.10
C GLY A 52 -16.63 -8.00 -17.63
N ASP A 53 -16.42 -8.44 -16.39
CA ASP A 53 -17.08 -9.58 -15.76
C ASP A 53 -17.53 -9.17 -14.35
N LEU A 54 -18.77 -9.55 -13.97
CA LEU A 54 -19.27 -9.34 -12.62
C LEU A 54 -18.63 -10.31 -11.62
N HIS A 55 -18.12 -11.46 -12.05
CA HIS A 55 -17.48 -12.45 -11.18
C HIS A 55 -16.14 -12.90 -11.77
N PRO A 56 -15.17 -11.97 -11.93
CA PRO A 56 -13.88 -12.34 -12.46
C PRO A 56 -13.16 -13.26 -11.46
N ALA A 57 -12.35 -14.18 -11.98
CA ALA A 57 -11.38 -14.86 -11.14
C ALA A 57 -10.36 -13.85 -10.58
N ALA A 58 -9.68 -14.21 -9.49
CA ALA A 58 -8.55 -13.42 -9.00
C ALA A 58 -7.51 -13.26 -10.14
N PRO A 59 -6.96 -12.05 -10.36
CA PRO A 59 -6.09 -11.81 -11.50
C PRO A 59 -4.75 -12.53 -11.35
N ASP A 60 -4.31 -13.20 -12.43
CA ASP A 60 -2.92 -13.59 -12.59
C ASP A 60 -2.07 -12.32 -12.81
N LYS A 61 -1.12 -12.07 -11.91
CA LYS A 61 -0.34 -10.84 -11.84
C LYS A 61 1.07 -11.02 -12.39
N CYS A 62 1.56 -10.02 -13.12
CA CYS A 62 2.95 -9.92 -13.50
C CYS A 62 3.57 -8.59 -13.07
N THR A 63 4.74 -8.66 -12.44
CA THR A 63 5.58 -7.51 -12.12
C THR A 63 6.62 -7.34 -13.22
N VAL A 64 6.66 -6.19 -13.88
CA VAL A 64 7.63 -5.94 -14.97
C VAL A 64 8.56 -4.80 -14.58
N ILE A 65 9.83 -5.12 -14.32
CA ILE A 65 10.87 -4.13 -14.02
C ILE A 65 11.53 -3.69 -15.32
N CYS A 66 11.25 -2.46 -15.74
CA CYS A 66 11.81 -1.84 -16.94
C CYS A 66 13.13 -1.12 -16.59
N CYS A 67 14.25 -1.63 -17.10
CA CYS A 67 15.58 -1.12 -16.80
C CYS A 67 16.15 -0.26 -17.94
N ALA A 68 16.63 0.94 -17.64
CA ALA A 68 17.37 1.78 -18.58
C ALA A 68 18.29 2.77 -17.86
N SER A 69 19.32 3.25 -18.55
CA SER A 69 20.24 4.27 -18.03
C SER A 69 19.98 5.65 -18.64
N HIS A 70 20.23 6.70 -17.86
CA HIS A 70 19.98 8.08 -18.29
C HIS A 70 21.25 8.90 -18.44
N GLY A 71 21.40 9.61 -19.57
CA GLY A 71 22.54 10.50 -19.77
C GLY A 71 22.60 11.66 -18.77
N VAL A 72 21.47 12.06 -18.17
CA VAL A 72 21.43 13.12 -17.14
C VAL A 72 22.09 12.72 -15.82
N ALA A 73 22.35 11.43 -15.61
CA ALA A 73 23.06 10.97 -14.43
C ALA A 73 24.48 11.57 -14.33
N SER A 74 25.09 11.94 -15.46
CA SER A 74 26.39 12.63 -15.49
C SER A 74 26.37 14.01 -14.83
N GLU A 75 25.18 14.60 -14.63
CA GLU A 75 24.99 15.88 -13.93
C GLU A 75 24.97 15.71 -12.39
N SER A 76 25.29 14.52 -11.87
CA SER A 76 25.38 14.24 -10.42
C SER A 76 24.08 14.53 -9.64
N VAL A 77 22.94 14.28 -10.27
CA VAL A 77 21.59 14.49 -9.70
C VAL A 77 21.08 13.32 -8.84
N SER A 78 21.87 12.25 -8.70
CA SER A 78 21.57 11.08 -7.86
C SER A 78 22.65 10.89 -6.79
N ALA A 79 22.32 10.19 -5.70
CA ALA A 79 23.28 9.76 -4.69
C ALA A 79 24.13 8.56 -5.15
N TYR A 80 23.71 7.83 -6.19
CA TYR A 80 24.36 6.60 -6.64
C TYR A 80 25.03 6.77 -8.02
N PRO A 81 26.12 6.04 -8.29
CA PRO A 81 26.81 6.10 -9.57
C PRO A 81 26.02 5.36 -10.66
N GLU A 82 26.25 5.70 -11.93
CA GLU A 82 25.46 5.23 -13.08
C GLU A 82 25.39 3.70 -13.21
N GLU A 83 26.50 3.02 -12.91
CA GLU A 83 26.64 1.56 -12.96
C GLU A 83 25.70 0.80 -12.02
N THR A 84 25.15 1.49 -11.01
CA THR A 84 24.18 0.90 -10.07
C THR A 84 22.94 0.36 -10.80
N THR A 85 22.58 0.95 -11.96
CA THR A 85 21.49 0.45 -12.81
C THR A 85 21.73 -1.02 -13.20
N LEU A 86 22.94 -1.33 -13.67
CA LEU A 86 23.32 -2.69 -14.08
C LEU A 86 23.43 -3.62 -12.87
N GLN A 87 24.00 -3.14 -11.77
CA GLN A 87 24.15 -3.92 -10.54
C GLN A 87 22.81 -4.34 -9.94
N MET A 88 21.83 -3.43 -9.88
CA MET A 88 20.48 -3.78 -9.42
C MET A 88 19.78 -4.72 -10.40
N THR A 89 19.97 -4.53 -11.71
CA THR A 89 19.44 -5.47 -12.72
C THR A 89 19.97 -6.89 -12.50
N GLN A 90 21.26 -7.02 -12.17
CA GLN A 90 21.86 -8.31 -11.78
C GLN A 90 21.27 -8.82 -10.45
N SER A 91 21.02 -7.93 -9.49
CA SER A 91 20.40 -8.27 -8.21
C SER A 91 19.01 -8.88 -8.40
N TYR A 92 18.17 -8.36 -9.30
CA TYR A 92 16.83 -8.91 -9.54
C TYR A 92 16.84 -10.36 -10.04
N LEU A 93 17.80 -10.72 -10.89
CA LEU A 93 17.80 -11.99 -11.64
C LEU A 93 18.75 -13.05 -11.07
N ILE A 94 19.95 -12.63 -10.66
CA ILE A 94 21.00 -13.52 -10.12
C ILE A 94 20.91 -13.56 -8.60
N GLY A 95 20.81 -12.37 -7.99
CA GLY A 95 20.69 -12.23 -6.54
C GLY A 95 19.36 -12.75 -6.02
N GLN A 96 18.25 -12.37 -6.67
CA GLN A 96 16.87 -12.62 -6.24
C GLN A 96 16.68 -12.26 -4.77
N GLY A 97 16.83 -10.97 -4.48
CA GLY A 97 16.77 -10.41 -3.13
C GLY A 97 16.64 -8.90 -3.08
N ALA A 98 16.23 -8.25 -4.17
CA ALA A 98 15.87 -6.84 -4.13
C ALA A 98 14.41 -6.67 -3.68
N ALA A 99 13.97 -5.42 -3.47
CA ALA A 99 12.60 -5.15 -3.03
C ALA A 99 11.60 -5.67 -4.07
N ALA A 100 11.83 -5.43 -5.37
CA ALA A 100 11.00 -5.98 -6.43
C ALA A 100 10.74 -7.49 -6.30
N ASN A 101 11.76 -8.28 -5.92
CA ASN A 101 11.61 -9.72 -5.73
C ASN A 101 10.75 -10.05 -4.50
N ALA A 102 11.01 -9.38 -3.37
CA ALA A 102 10.29 -9.61 -2.13
C ALA A 102 8.80 -9.24 -2.26
N PHE A 103 8.50 -8.09 -2.87
CA PHE A 103 7.13 -7.62 -3.05
C PHE A 103 6.37 -8.40 -4.15
N ALA A 104 7.05 -8.83 -5.22
CA ALA A 104 6.44 -9.76 -6.18
C ALA A 104 6.08 -11.09 -5.51
N ALA A 105 6.95 -11.62 -4.64
CA ALA A 105 6.67 -12.83 -3.87
C ALA A 105 5.58 -12.63 -2.81
N PHE A 106 5.46 -11.44 -2.22
CA PHE A 106 4.37 -11.09 -1.29
C PHE A 106 3.01 -11.05 -2.02
N ALA A 107 2.98 -10.44 -3.20
CA ALA A 107 1.77 -10.29 -3.98
C ALA A 107 1.44 -11.49 -4.88
N ASP A 108 2.15 -12.61 -4.77
CA ASP A 108 2.01 -13.76 -5.70
C ASP A 108 2.02 -13.33 -7.18
N SER A 109 2.98 -12.48 -7.54
CA SER A 109 3.15 -11.90 -8.88
C SER A 109 4.42 -12.44 -9.54
N GLU A 110 4.32 -12.86 -10.81
CA GLU A 110 5.48 -13.34 -11.57
C GLU A 110 6.34 -12.15 -12.00
N ILE A 111 7.66 -12.20 -11.72
CA ILE A 111 8.58 -11.10 -12.00
C ILE A 111 9.31 -11.27 -13.33
N PHE A 112 9.24 -10.23 -14.17
CA PHE A 112 9.97 -10.10 -15.42
C PHE A 112 10.87 -8.87 -15.36
N VAL A 113 12.11 -9.01 -15.81
CA VAL A 113 13.09 -7.92 -15.85
C VAL A 113 13.53 -7.72 -17.29
N ALA A 114 13.45 -6.50 -17.78
CA ALA A 114 13.70 -6.18 -19.19
C ALA A 114 14.68 -5.02 -19.36
N ASP A 115 15.68 -5.21 -20.23
CA ASP A 115 16.61 -4.16 -20.63
C ASP A 115 16.05 -3.37 -21.81
N PHE A 116 15.68 -2.12 -21.58
CA PHE A 116 15.26 -1.17 -22.62
C PHE A 116 16.39 -0.23 -23.06
N GLY A 117 17.50 -0.19 -22.33
CA GLY A 117 18.66 0.61 -22.67
C GLY A 117 19.58 0.90 -21.50
N ILE A 118 19.98 -0.13 -20.76
CA ILE A 118 21.04 -0.04 -19.77
C ILE A 118 22.35 0.34 -20.48
N LYS A 119 23.12 1.24 -19.86
CA LYS A 119 24.42 1.66 -20.37
C LYS A 119 25.47 0.60 -20.03
N GLY A 120 26.06 -0.02 -21.06
CA GLY A 120 27.08 -1.06 -20.93
C GLY A 120 27.28 -1.85 -22.22
N GLU A 121 28.50 -2.34 -22.44
CA GLU A 121 28.83 -3.25 -23.54
C GLU A 121 28.62 -4.71 -23.10
N ASN A 122 28.11 -5.57 -24.00
CA ASN A 122 27.96 -7.02 -23.77
C ASN A 122 27.26 -7.37 -22.45
N ILE A 123 26.08 -6.79 -22.21
CA ILE A 123 25.23 -7.15 -21.06
C ILE A 123 24.64 -8.52 -21.32
N ASP A 124 25.14 -9.52 -20.60
CA ASP A 124 24.68 -10.91 -20.64
C ASP A 124 24.28 -11.32 -19.23
N ILE A 125 22.99 -11.20 -18.92
CA ILE A 125 22.40 -11.54 -17.63
C ILE A 125 21.34 -12.62 -17.89
N PRO A 126 21.49 -13.86 -17.38
CA PRO A 126 20.50 -14.90 -17.55
C PRO A 126 19.11 -14.46 -17.06
N GLY A 127 18.07 -14.68 -17.87
CA GLY A 127 16.69 -14.30 -17.57
C GLY A 127 16.32 -12.86 -17.89
N LEU A 128 17.28 -12.01 -18.26
CA LEU A 128 17.00 -10.63 -18.69
C LEU A 128 16.35 -10.63 -20.07
N LEU A 129 15.18 -10.01 -20.18
CA LEU A 129 14.51 -9.83 -21.47
C LEU A 129 15.23 -8.75 -22.27
N ASP A 130 15.65 -9.09 -23.50
CA ASP A 130 16.27 -8.15 -24.42
C ASP A 130 15.20 -7.33 -25.15
N CYS A 131 14.99 -6.11 -24.68
CA CYS A 131 14.08 -5.13 -25.28
C CYS A 131 14.85 -3.86 -25.70
N ARG A 132 16.15 -3.99 -25.95
CA ARG A 132 17.07 -2.87 -25.93
C ARG A 132 16.86 -1.89 -27.10
N ILE A 133 16.67 -0.61 -26.77
CA ILE A 133 16.50 0.49 -27.75
C ILE A 133 17.83 1.21 -28.02
N GLY A 134 18.69 1.31 -27.01
CA GLY A 134 19.95 2.05 -27.07
C GLY A 134 20.91 1.72 -25.93
N ASN A 135 22.00 2.48 -25.82
CA ASN A 135 23.02 2.31 -24.78
C ASN A 135 22.94 3.47 -23.76
N GLY A 136 21.82 3.54 -23.04
CA GLY A 136 21.42 4.72 -22.28
C GLY A 136 20.85 5.84 -23.14
N THR A 137 20.05 6.72 -22.54
CA THR A 137 19.55 7.93 -23.21
C THR A 137 20.62 9.03 -23.28
N GLY A 138 20.39 10.03 -24.13
CA GLY A 138 21.11 11.30 -24.10
C GLY A 138 20.86 12.08 -22.82
N ASN A 139 21.73 13.05 -22.54
CA ASN A 139 21.58 13.93 -21.39
C ASN A 139 20.57 15.04 -21.69
N ILE A 140 19.42 15.00 -20.99
CA ILE A 140 18.32 15.95 -21.19
C ILE A 140 18.72 17.41 -20.88
N ALA A 141 19.78 17.64 -20.10
CA ALA A 141 20.31 18.97 -19.82
C ALA A 141 21.13 19.56 -20.98
N GLN A 142 21.43 18.77 -22.01
CA GLN A 142 22.29 19.17 -23.14
C GLN A 142 21.56 19.05 -24.50
N GLY A 143 20.43 18.37 -24.54
CA GLY A 143 19.63 18.11 -25.75
C GLY A 143 18.58 17.05 -25.48
N PRO A 144 17.99 16.43 -26.52
CA PRO A 144 16.92 15.45 -26.32
C PRO A 144 17.46 14.13 -25.75
N ALA A 145 16.64 13.47 -24.92
CA ALA A 145 16.90 12.13 -24.40
C ALA A 145 17.12 11.11 -25.53
N MET A 146 16.32 11.19 -26.60
CA MET A 146 16.35 10.24 -27.70
C MET A 146 15.73 10.84 -28.97
N SER A 147 15.89 10.16 -30.10
CA SER A 147 15.14 10.53 -31.31
C SER A 147 13.66 10.15 -31.15
N ARG A 148 12.76 10.86 -31.85
CA ARG A 148 11.33 10.49 -31.90
C ARG A 148 11.11 9.04 -32.36
N LYS A 149 11.97 8.53 -33.26
CA LYS A 149 11.90 7.12 -33.69
C LYS A 149 12.19 6.15 -32.55
N GLN A 150 13.15 6.47 -31.69
CA GLN A 150 13.45 5.67 -30.51
C GLN A 150 12.34 5.78 -29.46
N ALA A 151 11.72 6.95 -29.30
CA ALA A 151 10.55 7.12 -28.42
C ALA A 151 9.39 6.22 -28.87
N VAL A 152 9.10 6.19 -30.17
CA VAL A 152 8.11 5.24 -30.75
C VAL A 152 8.55 3.80 -30.51
N ALA A 153 9.81 3.45 -30.79
CA ALA A 153 10.32 2.09 -30.60
C ALA A 153 10.25 1.61 -29.13
N ALA A 154 10.50 2.49 -28.16
CA ALA A 154 10.39 2.19 -26.74
C ALA A 154 8.95 1.81 -26.36
N ILE A 155 7.97 2.58 -26.84
CA ILE A 155 6.54 2.27 -26.62
C ILE A 155 6.15 0.98 -27.35
N GLU A 156 6.55 0.81 -28.61
CA GLU A 156 6.24 -0.39 -29.38
C GLU A 156 6.84 -1.66 -28.75
N LYS A 157 8.03 -1.57 -28.12
CA LYS A 157 8.61 -2.68 -27.35
C LYS A 157 7.87 -2.96 -26.04
N GLY A 158 7.38 -1.93 -25.36
CA GLY A 158 6.47 -2.10 -24.22
C GLY A 158 5.17 -2.81 -24.62
N ILE A 159 4.57 -2.42 -25.75
CA ILE A 159 3.37 -3.08 -26.31
C ILE A 159 3.66 -4.54 -26.66
N GLU A 160 4.77 -4.83 -27.34
CA GLU A 160 5.17 -6.21 -27.69
C GLU A 160 5.31 -7.10 -26.45
N LEU A 161 5.89 -6.56 -25.37
CA LEU A 161 6.00 -7.27 -24.10
C LEU A 161 4.63 -7.47 -23.44
N ALA A 162 3.75 -6.47 -23.45
CA ALA A 162 2.39 -6.62 -22.94
C ALA A 162 1.60 -7.69 -23.71
N ASP A 163 1.63 -7.67 -25.04
CA ASP A 163 0.96 -8.66 -25.89
C ASP A 163 1.43 -10.08 -25.56
N LYS A 164 2.75 -10.25 -25.33
CA LYS A 164 3.32 -11.52 -24.91
C LYS A 164 2.77 -11.95 -23.56
N LEU A 165 2.86 -11.10 -22.53
CA LEU A 165 2.44 -11.43 -21.16
C LEU A 165 0.94 -11.74 -21.09
N VAL A 166 0.10 -10.94 -21.76
CA VAL A 166 -1.34 -11.23 -21.83
C VAL A 166 -1.61 -12.56 -22.53
N SER A 167 -0.85 -12.91 -23.58
CA SER A 167 -0.98 -14.21 -24.25
C SER A 167 -0.53 -15.40 -23.38
N GLU A 168 0.30 -15.16 -22.37
CA GLU A 168 0.74 -16.13 -21.37
C GLU A 168 -0.27 -16.28 -20.21
N GLY A 169 -1.29 -15.41 -20.15
CA GLY A 169 -2.41 -15.50 -19.22
C GLY A 169 -2.48 -14.40 -18.16
N PHE A 170 -1.57 -13.43 -18.17
CA PHE A 170 -1.57 -12.38 -17.16
C PHE A 170 -2.70 -11.36 -17.37
N ASP A 171 -3.43 -11.08 -16.30
CA ASP A 171 -4.59 -10.19 -16.28
C ASP A 171 -4.32 -8.85 -15.59
N CYS A 172 -3.20 -8.76 -14.84
CA CYS A 172 -2.86 -7.57 -14.08
C CYS A 172 -1.36 -7.26 -14.13
N LEU A 173 -1.01 -6.05 -14.54
CA LEU A 173 0.35 -5.53 -14.57
C LEU A 173 0.68 -4.73 -13.31
N LEU A 174 1.81 -5.05 -12.68
CA LEU A 174 2.49 -4.23 -11.69
C LEU A 174 3.76 -3.65 -12.32
N PRO A 175 3.72 -2.46 -12.95
CA PRO A 175 4.91 -1.89 -13.57
C PRO A 175 5.88 -1.41 -12.49
N GLY A 176 7.15 -1.72 -12.70
CA GLY A 176 8.28 -1.21 -11.93
C GLY A 176 9.40 -0.80 -12.86
N GLU A 177 10.43 -0.19 -12.28
CA GLU A 177 11.44 0.49 -13.06
C GLU A 177 12.75 0.57 -12.30
N MET A 178 13.86 0.65 -13.05
CA MET A 178 15.19 0.80 -12.48
C MET A 178 16.06 1.64 -13.41
N GLY A 179 16.46 2.82 -12.94
CA GLY A 179 17.36 3.69 -13.68
C GLY A 179 17.95 4.80 -12.82
N ILE A 180 19.27 4.90 -12.73
CA ILE A 180 19.87 6.01 -11.98
C ILE A 180 19.54 7.35 -12.66
N ALA A 181 19.03 8.29 -11.85
CA ALA A 181 18.53 9.62 -12.22
C ALA A 181 17.13 9.68 -12.90
N ASN A 182 16.39 8.57 -12.94
CA ASN A 182 15.00 8.51 -13.43
C ASN A 182 14.04 9.51 -12.76
N THR A 183 14.22 9.85 -11.47
CA THR A 183 13.38 10.84 -10.77
C THR A 183 13.59 12.27 -11.26
N THR A 184 14.72 12.58 -11.90
CA THR A 184 14.93 13.84 -12.64
C THR A 184 14.10 13.84 -13.92
N VAL A 185 14.02 12.68 -14.58
CA VAL A 185 13.30 12.47 -15.84
C VAL A 185 11.78 12.53 -15.60
N SER A 186 11.24 11.82 -14.59
CA SER A 186 9.82 11.92 -14.24
C SER A 186 9.41 13.34 -13.82
N ALA A 187 10.25 14.06 -13.07
CA ALA A 187 10.02 15.47 -12.76
C ALA A 187 9.91 16.31 -14.05
N ALA A 188 10.81 16.14 -15.02
CA ALA A 188 10.76 16.87 -16.28
C ALA A 188 9.52 16.52 -17.14
N ILE A 189 9.14 15.24 -17.21
CA ILE A 189 7.92 14.78 -17.90
C ILE A 189 6.68 15.43 -17.27
N VAL A 190 6.56 15.37 -15.95
CA VAL A 190 5.41 15.91 -15.21
C VAL A 190 5.36 17.43 -15.30
N ALA A 191 6.49 18.13 -15.22
CA ALA A 191 6.55 19.58 -15.44
C ALA A 191 5.98 19.96 -16.81
N ALA A 192 6.41 19.25 -17.87
CA ALA A 192 5.95 19.50 -19.23
C ALA A 192 4.43 19.23 -19.38
N LEU A 193 3.96 18.04 -18.99
CA LEU A 193 2.57 17.61 -19.24
C LEU A 193 1.54 18.25 -18.29
N CYS A 194 1.95 18.60 -17.06
CA CYS A 194 1.07 19.23 -16.08
C CYS A 194 1.21 20.76 -16.02
N GLY A 195 2.11 21.36 -16.81
CA GLY A 195 2.36 22.80 -16.82
C GLY A 195 2.88 23.33 -15.48
N LYS A 196 3.77 22.57 -14.84
CA LYS A 196 4.36 22.89 -13.53
C LYS A 196 5.80 23.36 -13.67
N THR A 197 6.27 24.12 -12.68
CA THR A 197 7.67 24.56 -12.62
C THR A 197 8.56 23.44 -12.11
N ALA A 198 9.86 23.49 -12.46
CA ALA A 198 10.85 22.54 -11.96
C ALA A 198 10.87 22.45 -10.43
N ALA A 199 10.68 23.58 -9.73
CA ALA A 199 10.69 23.63 -8.27
C ALA A 199 9.49 22.92 -7.63
N GLU A 200 8.33 22.92 -8.28
CA GLU A 200 7.13 22.23 -7.76
C GLU A 200 7.26 20.72 -7.84
N VAL A 201 7.87 20.19 -8.92
CA VAL A 201 7.87 18.76 -9.22
C VAL A 201 9.11 18.01 -8.72
N THR A 202 10.20 18.72 -8.43
CA THR A 202 11.48 18.06 -8.13
C THR A 202 11.57 17.64 -6.66
N GLY A 203 11.60 16.34 -6.41
CA GLY A 203 11.86 15.74 -5.10
C GLY A 203 13.31 15.30 -4.90
N ARG A 204 13.59 14.74 -3.72
CA ARG A 204 14.93 14.29 -3.32
C ARG A 204 15.34 12.97 -3.97
N GLY A 205 14.40 12.18 -4.48
CA GLY A 205 14.63 10.84 -4.97
C GLY A 205 15.40 10.01 -3.95
N THR A 206 16.67 9.76 -4.25
CA THR A 206 17.60 8.97 -3.45
C THR A 206 18.10 9.68 -2.17
N ASN A 207 17.24 10.43 -1.46
CA ASN A 207 17.56 11.22 -0.26
C ASN A 207 18.78 12.15 -0.41
N ILE A 208 18.88 12.83 -1.55
CA ILE A 208 19.99 13.77 -1.83
C ILE A 208 19.98 14.99 -0.88
N SER A 209 21.16 15.59 -0.70
CA SER A 209 21.38 16.83 0.06
C SER A 209 20.59 18.05 -0.48
N ASN A 210 20.49 19.12 0.31
CA ASN A 210 19.82 20.36 -0.13
C ASN A 210 20.53 20.99 -1.34
N GLU A 211 21.85 20.95 -1.33
CA GLU A 211 22.72 21.44 -2.39
C GLU A 211 22.46 20.68 -3.69
N ARG A 212 22.42 19.33 -3.61
CA ARG A 212 22.13 18.48 -4.77
C ARG A 212 20.67 18.58 -5.22
N LEU A 213 19.71 18.81 -4.33
CA LEU A 213 18.32 19.10 -4.69
C LEU A 213 18.20 20.41 -5.48
N ALA A 214 18.90 21.47 -5.06
CA ALA A 214 18.95 22.74 -5.79
C ALA A 214 19.56 22.56 -7.19
N GLN A 215 20.64 21.78 -7.28
CA GLN A 215 21.23 21.40 -8.57
C GLN A 215 20.26 20.60 -9.44
N LYS A 216 19.61 19.55 -8.89
CA LYS A 216 18.62 18.75 -9.61
C LYS A 216 17.48 19.61 -10.15
N THR A 217 16.99 20.55 -9.34
CA THR A 217 15.94 21.51 -9.74
C THR A 217 16.39 22.39 -10.90
N ALA A 218 17.63 22.90 -10.85
CA ALA A 218 18.21 23.69 -11.93
C ALA A 218 18.38 22.87 -13.22
N ILE A 219 18.80 21.60 -13.10
CA ILE A 219 18.93 20.67 -14.24
C ILE A 219 17.57 20.38 -14.88
N VAL A 220 16.50 20.18 -14.09
CA VAL A 220 15.13 20.01 -14.63
C VAL A 220 14.69 21.27 -15.38
N ALA A 221 14.93 22.46 -14.81
CA ALA A 221 14.60 23.72 -15.47
C ALA A 221 15.36 23.89 -16.80
N GLN A 222 16.67 23.62 -16.79
CA GLN A 222 17.53 23.67 -17.97
C GLN A 222 17.08 22.68 -19.05
N ALA A 223 16.72 21.45 -18.67
CA ALA A 223 16.24 20.43 -19.61
C ALA A 223 14.96 20.87 -20.33
N LEU A 224 14.02 21.49 -19.61
CA LEU A 224 12.80 22.06 -20.18
C LEU A 224 13.10 23.23 -21.12
N GLU A 225 14.01 24.12 -20.72
CA GLU A 225 14.39 25.30 -21.52
C GLU A 225 15.07 24.91 -22.85
N ILE A 226 16.01 23.97 -22.82
CA ILE A 226 16.78 23.58 -24.01
C ILE A 226 15.90 22.78 -24.98
N ASN A 227 15.06 21.88 -24.46
CA ASN A 227 14.33 20.97 -25.32
C ASN A 227 12.98 21.52 -25.79
N GLN A 228 12.34 22.42 -25.02
CA GLN A 228 11.00 22.95 -25.31
C GLN A 228 10.01 21.84 -25.69
N PRO A 229 9.75 20.86 -24.80
CA PRO A 229 8.83 19.77 -25.11
C PRO A 229 7.39 20.30 -25.30
N ASP A 230 6.71 19.82 -26.34
CA ASP A 230 5.31 20.16 -26.60
C ASP A 230 4.40 19.33 -25.69
N ALA A 231 3.75 19.99 -24.73
CA ALA A 231 2.85 19.35 -23.77
C ALA A 231 1.61 18.69 -24.41
N ALA A 232 1.29 19.02 -25.66
CA ALA A 232 0.19 18.39 -26.41
C ALA A 232 0.63 17.12 -27.17
N ASP A 233 1.93 16.79 -27.19
CA ASP A 233 2.47 15.64 -27.90
C ASP A 233 3.34 14.79 -26.95
N GLY A 234 2.73 13.79 -26.31
CA GLY A 234 3.41 12.86 -25.40
C GLY A 234 4.63 12.16 -26.00
N LEU A 235 4.68 11.93 -27.33
CA LEU A 235 5.87 11.39 -27.99
C LEU A 235 7.00 12.43 -28.07
N ASP A 236 6.69 13.71 -28.24
CA ASP A 236 7.68 14.79 -28.20
C ASP A 236 8.24 14.97 -26.80
N VAL A 237 7.38 14.95 -25.76
CA VAL A 237 7.81 14.97 -24.36
C VAL A 237 8.73 13.79 -24.06
N LEU A 238 8.32 12.56 -24.40
CA LEU A 238 9.14 11.35 -24.19
C LEU A 238 10.48 11.43 -24.93
N ALA A 239 10.48 11.86 -26.19
CA ALA A 239 11.70 11.96 -26.99
C ALA A 239 12.69 12.99 -26.41
N LYS A 240 12.18 14.11 -25.91
CA LYS A 240 13.00 15.23 -25.44
C LYS A 240 13.49 15.07 -24.01
N VAL A 241 12.58 14.76 -23.08
CA VAL A 241 12.86 14.80 -21.64
C VAL A 241 12.51 13.49 -20.92
N GLY A 242 12.26 12.41 -21.67
CA GLY A 242 11.90 11.09 -21.11
C GLY A 242 13.05 10.08 -21.02
N GLY A 243 12.68 8.80 -20.87
CA GLY A 243 13.57 7.65 -20.75
C GLY A 243 13.05 6.46 -21.54
N PHE A 244 13.91 5.48 -21.88
CA PHE A 244 13.47 4.32 -22.65
C PHE A 244 12.47 3.46 -21.86
N GLU A 245 12.70 3.31 -20.56
CA GLU A 245 11.83 2.64 -19.61
C GLU A 245 10.51 3.40 -19.39
N PHE A 246 10.48 4.74 -19.41
CA PHE A 246 9.22 5.49 -19.42
C PHE A 246 8.38 5.20 -20.67
N GLY A 247 9.03 5.14 -21.83
CA GLY A 247 8.37 4.75 -23.08
C GLY A 247 7.85 3.32 -23.02
N ALA A 248 8.65 2.40 -22.48
CA ALA A 248 8.26 1.01 -22.29
C ALA A 248 7.07 0.85 -21.35
N ILE A 249 7.06 1.51 -20.19
CA ILE A 249 5.94 1.46 -19.24
C ILE A 249 4.69 2.08 -19.85
N ALA A 250 4.80 3.18 -20.60
CA ALA A 250 3.68 3.71 -21.36
C ALA A 250 3.16 2.69 -22.39
N GLY A 251 4.06 1.98 -23.09
CA GLY A 251 3.70 0.89 -24.00
C GLY A 251 3.03 -0.29 -23.31
N LEU A 252 3.51 -0.70 -22.13
CA LEU A 252 2.91 -1.75 -21.31
C LEU A 252 1.49 -1.35 -20.88
N ILE A 253 1.30 -0.10 -20.42
CA ILE A 253 -0.02 0.45 -20.07
C ILE A 253 -0.96 0.39 -21.28
N LEU A 254 -0.53 0.86 -22.44
CA LEU A 254 -1.35 0.85 -23.66
C LEU A 254 -1.68 -0.58 -24.11
N GLY A 255 -0.71 -1.50 -24.02
CA GLY A 255 -0.91 -2.90 -24.37
C GLY A 255 -1.92 -3.59 -23.45
N PHE A 256 -1.74 -3.53 -22.13
CA PHE A 256 -2.69 -4.10 -21.17
C PHE A 256 -4.09 -3.48 -21.32
N ALA A 257 -4.19 -2.16 -21.49
CA ALA A 257 -5.47 -1.48 -21.73
C ALA A 257 -6.16 -1.95 -23.02
N ALA A 258 -5.41 -2.18 -24.10
CA ALA A 258 -5.96 -2.68 -25.38
C ALA A 258 -6.49 -4.13 -25.29
N HIS A 259 -6.06 -4.88 -24.26
CA HIS A 259 -6.57 -6.22 -23.95
C HIS A 259 -7.56 -6.23 -22.78
N HIS A 260 -8.01 -5.06 -22.33
CA HIS A 260 -8.90 -4.88 -21.18
C HIS A 260 -8.36 -5.48 -19.88
N LYS A 261 -7.05 -5.34 -19.64
CA LYS A 261 -6.36 -5.85 -18.45
C LYS A 261 -5.97 -4.71 -17.51
N ALA A 262 -5.95 -5.01 -16.21
CA ALA A 262 -5.73 -4.00 -15.17
C ALA A 262 -4.25 -3.65 -15.04
N ILE A 263 -3.97 -2.40 -14.68
CA ILE A 263 -2.62 -1.93 -14.35
C ILE A 263 -2.65 -1.25 -12.98
N ILE A 264 -1.90 -1.77 -12.02
CA ILE A 264 -1.78 -1.15 -10.70
C ILE A 264 -0.52 -0.29 -10.68
N LEU A 265 -0.69 1.02 -10.74
CA LEU A 265 0.43 1.97 -10.77
C LEU A 265 1.18 1.98 -9.44
N ASP A 266 2.51 2.07 -9.52
CA ASP A 266 3.38 2.30 -8.38
C ASP A 266 3.72 3.80 -8.21
N GLY A 267 4.98 4.15 -7.95
CA GLY A 267 5.42 5.50 -7.60
C GLY A 267 5.45 6.53 -8.75
N ALA A 268 6.20 7.62 -8.53
CA ALA A 268 6.30 8.77 -9.42
C ALA A 268 6.70 8.43 -10.87
N ASN A 269 7.61 7.47 -11.04
CA ASN A 269 8.11 7.12 -12.37
C ASN A 269 7.01 6.43 -13.21
N CYS A 270 6.26 5.50 -12.60
CA CYS A 270 5.09 4.87 -13.24
C CYS A 270 3.98 5.89 -13.54
N ALA A 271 3.71 6.82 -12.62
CA ALA A 271 2.72 7.87 -12.83
C ALA A 271 3.10 8.83 -13.98
N ALA A 272 4.38 9.17 -14.13
CA ALA A 272 4.86 9.98 -15.25
C ALA A 272 4.78 9.24 -16.59
N ALA A 273 5.07 7.93 -16.63
CA ALA A 273 4.85 7.10 -17.80
C ALA A 273 3.35 7.00 -18.16
N ALA A 274 2.48 6.91 -17.15
CA ALA A 274 1.03 6.94 -17.35
C ALA A 274 0.53 8.25 -17.97
N LEU A 275 1.13 9.41 -17.66
CA LEU A 275 0.81 10.66 -18.34
C LEU A 275 1.19 10.64 -19.84
N ILE A 276 2.30 9.99 -20.19
CA ILE A 276 2.66 9.79 -21.59
C ILE A 276 1.62 8.90 -22.26
N ALA A 277 1.22 7.79 -21.64
CA ALA A 277 0.17 6.91 -22.17
C ALA A 277 -1.17 7.66 -22.32
N GLN A 278 -1.61 8.42 -21.32
CA GLN A 278 -2.82 9.26 -21.35
C GLN A 278 -2.78 10.26 -22.51
N SER A 279 -1.63 10.88 -22.77
CA SER A 279 -1.48 11.81 -23.89
C SER A 279 -1.69 11.14 -25.26
N LEU A 280 -1.46 9.83 -25.37
CA LEU A 280 -1.58 9.07 -26.61
C LEU A 280 -2.95 8.41 -26.77
N ALA A 281 -3.48 7.86 -25.67
CA ALA A 281 -4.79 7.24 -25.61
C ALA A 281 -5.46 7.59 -24.26
N PRO A 282 -6.25 8.67 -24.18
CA PRO A 282 -6.86 9.11 -22.92
C PRO A 282 -7.71 8.03 -22.22
N ALA A 283 -8.33 7.13 -22.98
CA ALA A 283 -9.12 6.01 -22.46
C ALA A 283 -8.29 4.96 -21.70
N CYS A 284 -6.96 4.94 -21.83
CA CYS A 284 -6.12 4.00 -21.09
C CYS A 284 -6.18 4.25 -19.57
N VAL A 285 -6.59 5.44 -19.14
CA VAL A 285 -6.69 5.81 -17.71
C VAL A 285 -7.73 4.96 -17.00
N ASP A 286 -8.79 4.52 -17.67
CA ASP A 286 -9.85 3.69 -17.06
C ASP A 286 -9.27 2.36 -16.52
N TYR A 287 -8.18 1.89 -17.13
CA TYR A 287 -7.48 0.64 -16.78
C TYR A 287 -6.44 0.79 -15.65
N LEU A 288 -6.25 2.00 -15.13
CA LEU A 288 -5.25 2.32 -14.10
C LEU A 288 -5.86 2.30 -12.70
N LEU A 289 -5.24 1.53 -11.80
CA LEU A 289 -5.53 1.51 -10.37
C LEU A 289 -4.37 2.19 -9.60
N PRO A 290 -4.60 3.32 -8.90
CA PRO A 290 -3.53 4.04 -8.20
C PRO A 290 -3.24 3.39 -6.83
N SER A 291 -2.04 2.86 -6.61
CA SER A 291 -1.69 2.23 -5.32
C SER A 291 -1.56 3.22 -4.18
N HIS A 292 -0.47 4.00 -4.19
CA HIS A 292 -0.03 4.78 -3.03
C HIS A 292 0.34 6.22 -3.40
N ARG A 293 0.27 7.08 -2.40
CA ARG A 293 0.90 8.39 -2.41
C ARG A 293 2.36 8.24 -1.97
N GLY A 294 3.28 8.35 -2.93
CA GLY A 294 4.72 8.36 -2.72
C GLY A 294 5.27 9.72 -2.30
N GLY A 295 6.53 9.73 -1.87
CA GLY A 295 7.21 10.91 -1.34
C GLY A 295 7.73 11.92 -2.38
N GLU A 296 7.69 11.58 -3.67
CA GLU A 296 8.11 12.49 -4.75
C GLU A 296 6.98 13.46 -5.15
N PRO A 297 7.21 14.80 -5.15
CA PRO A 297 6.18 15.80 -5.47
C PRO A 297 5.52 15.60 -6.84
N SER A 298 6.28 15.14 -7.83
CA SER A 298 5.83 14.92 -9.21
C SER A 298 4.66 13.93 -9.31
N GLN A 299 4.64 12.88 -8.49
CA GLN A 299 3.56 11.88 -8.54
C GLN A 299 2.20 12.53 -8.25
N GLY A 300 2.17 13.49 -7.32
CA GLY A 300 0.92 14.12 -6.93
C GLY A 300 0.24 14.90 -8.05
N PHE A 301 1.03 15.67 -8.80
CA PHE A 301 0.55 16.38 -9.98
C PHE A 301 0.19 15.43 -11.12
N ALA A 302 0.88 14.30 -11.23
CA ALA A 302 0.56 13.28 -12.21
C ALA A 302 -0.79 12.63 -11.92
N LEU A 303 -1.01 12.18 -10.68
CA LEU A 303 -2.27 11.57 -10.24
C LEU A 303 -3.45 12.55 -10.36
N GLU A 304 -3.27 13.82 -10.00
CA GLU A 304 -4.28 14.87 -10.19
C GLU A 304 -4.66 15.02 -11.67
N LYS A 305 -3.68 15.07 -12.58
CA LYS A 305 -3.90 15.18 -14.03
C LYS A 305 -4.53 13.92 -14.64
N LEU A 306 -4.24 12.74 -14.07
CA LEU A 306 -4.88 11.47 -14.42
C LEU A 306 -6.29 11.34 -13.84
N GLY A 307 -6.69 12.18 -12.88
CA GLY A 307 -7.98 12.04 -12.17
C GLY A 307 -8.02 10.82 -11.26
N LEU A 308 -6.88 10.44 -10.68
CA LEU A 308 -6.71 9.25 -9.84
C LEU A 308 -6.39 9.63 -8.40
N SER A 309 -7.02 8.95 -7.44
CA SER A 309 -6.80 9.14 -6.00
C SER A 309 -6.34 7.82 -5.37
N PRO A 310 -5.09 7.71 -4.88
CA PRO A 310 -4.62 6.52 -4.19
C PRO A 310 -5.14 6.46 -2.75
N MET A 311 -5.36 5.26 -2.23
CA MET A 311 -5.81 5.06 -0.84
C MET A 311 -4.66 4.84 0.16
N LEU A 312 -3.47 4.44 -0.30
CA LEU A 312 -2.33 4.11 0.58
C LEU A 312 -1.39 5.30 0.80
N TYR A 313 -1.03 5.59 2.05
CA TYR A 313 -0.18 6.71 2.48
C TYR A 313 0.99 6.19 3.33
N LEU A 314 1.91 5.48 2.67
CA LEU A 314 2.95 4.68 3.33
C LEU A 314 4.36 5.30 3.28
N ASP A 315 4.47 6.54 2.79
CA ASP A 315 5.73 7.26 2.57
C ASP A 315 6.77 6.47 1.74
N LEU A 316 6.31 5.71 0.75
CA LEU A 316 7.19 4.94 -0.13
C LEU A 316 7.89 5.86 -1.15
N ARG A 317 9.17 5.57 -1.39
CA ARG A 317 10.04 6.35 -2.29
C ARG A 317 11.00 5.49 -3.12
N LEU A 318 11.03 4.18 -2.89
CA LEU A 318 11.94 3.26 -3.58
C LEU A 318 11.55 3.06 -5.05
N GLY A 319 10.28 2.84 -5.33
CA GLY A 319 9.79 2.33 -6.62
C GLY A 319 9.65 0.80 -6.58
N GLU A 320 10.04 0.12 -7.67
CA GLU A 320 10.15 -1.35 -7.72
C GLU A 320 8.85 -2.13 -7.44
N ALA A 321 7.68 -1.53 -7.69
CA ALA A 321 6.36 -2.16 -7.51
C ALA A 321 6.01 -2.53 -6.06
N CYS A 322 6.56 -1.81 -5.08
CA CYS A 322 6.28 -2.06 -3.66
C CYS A 322 4.82 -1.72 -3.28
N GLY A 323 4.34 -0.54 -3.68
CA GLY A 323 2.99 -0.10 -3.33
C GLY A 323 1.92 -0.80 -4.16
N SER A 324 2.20 -1.05 -5.45
CA SER A 324 1.28 -1.80 -6.32
C SER A 324 1.06 -3.24 -5.86
N SER A 325 2.09 -3.88 -5.31
CA SER A 325 1.99 -5.22 -4.70
C SER A 325 1.02 -5.26 -3.52
N LEU A 326 1.03 -4.24 -2.66
CA LEU A 326 0.10 -4.15 -1.52
C LEU A 326 -1.35 -3.92 -2.00
N LEU A 327 -1.57 -3.02 -2.95
CA LEU A 327 -2.91 -2.78 -3.48
C LEU A 327 -3.45 -4.01 -4.22
N ALA A 328 -2.58 -4.82 -4.85
CA ALA A 328 -2.97 -6.07 -5.49
C ALA A 328 -3.60 -7.07 -4.50
N LYS A 329 -2.98 -7.26 -3.32
CA LYS A 329 -3.57 -8.07 -2.24
C LYS A 329 -4.88 -7.52 -1.74
N LYS A 330 -4.99 -6.19 -1.61
CA LYS A 330 -6.26 -5.56 -1.23
C LYS A 330 -7.36 -5.78 -2.27
N LEU A 331 -7.03 -5.76 -3.55
CA LEU A 331 -7.98 -6.05 -4.62
C LEU A 331 -8.49 -7.49 -4.56
N GLU A 332 -7.62 -8.47 -4.33
CA GLU A 332 -8.01 -9.88 -4.13
C GLU A 332 -9.01 -10.03 -2.98
N ASN A 333 -8.71 -9.42 -1.82
CA ASN A 333 -9.61 -9.41 -0.68
C ASN A 333 -10.98 -8.79 -1.03
N MET A 334 -11.02 -7.70 -1.79
CA MET A 334 -12.27 -7.09 -2.22
C MET A 334 -13.06 -7.95 -3.21
N LEU A 335 -12.38 -8.74 -4.05
CA LEU A 335 -13.04 -9.70 -4.94
C LEU A 335 -13.66 -10.86 -4.15
N ASP A 336 -12.97 -11.38 -3.13
CA ASP A 336 -13.51 -12.42 -2.25
C ASP A 336 -14.75 -11.93 -1.49
N ILE A 337 -14.72 -10.70 -0.97
CA ILE A 337 -15.88 -10.07 -0.34
C ILE A 337 -17.03 -9.91 -1.33
N TRP A 338 -16.73 -9.47 -2.55
CA TRP A 338 -17.72 -9.29 -3.60
C TRP A 338 -18.36 -10.61 -4.03
N ASP A 339 -17.60 -11.69 -4.13
CA ASP A 339 -18.11 -13.02 -4.45
C ASP A 339 -19.22 -13.42 -3.46
N VAL A 340 -18.98 -13.26 -2.16
CA VAL A 340 -20.00 -13.51 -1.12
C VAL A 340 -21.20 -12.58 -1.27
N LEU A 341 -20.97 -11.26 -1.30
CA LEU A 341 -22.06 -10.27 -1.33
C LEU A 341 -22.97 -10.42 -2.55
N SER A 342 -22.40 -10.75 -3.69
CA SER A 342 -23.14 -10.85 -4.93
C SER A 342 -24.11 -12.04 -4.97
N HIS A 343 -23.81 -13.11 -4.23
CA HIS A 343 -24.69 -14.28 -4.11
C HIS A 343 -25.71 -14.17 -2.96
N LEU A 344 -25.55 -13.21 -2.05
CA LEU A 344 -26.54 -12.98 -0.99
C LEU A 344 -27.90 -12.50 -1.53
N PRO A 345 -29.01 -12.89 -0.86
CA PRO A 345 -29.07 -13.75 0.33
C PRO A 345 -29.16 -15.26 0.00
N HIS A 346 -28.95 -15.66 -1.27
CA HIS A 346 -29.25 -17.00 -1.74
C HIS A 346 -28.22 -18.05 -1.34
N ASP A 347 -26.94 -17.67 -1.23
CA ASP A 347 -25.84 -18.57 -0.89
C ASP A 347 -24.95 -17.96 0.21
N PRO A 348 -25.39 -17.97 1.48
CA PRO A 348 -24.59 -17.48 2.58
C PRO A 348 -23.43 -18.43 2.88
N VAL A 349 -22.26 -17.87 3.18
CA VAL A 349 -21.08 -18.62 3.61
C VAL A 349 -21.20 -19.04 5.08
N GLU A 350 -20.48 -20.11 5.44
CA GLU A 350 -20.33 -20.49 6.84
C GLU A 350 -19.59 -19.40 7.61
N THR A 351 -20.04 -19.16 8.84
CA THR A 351 -19.41 -18.24 9.78
C THR A 351 -18.81 -19.05 10.93
N PRO A 352 -17.62 -19.67 10.76
CA PRO A 352 -17.04 -20.61 11.72
C PRO A 352 -16.41 -19.90 12.93
N PHE A 353 -17.04 -18.83 13.42
CA PHE A 353 -16.46 -17.96 14.42
C PHE A 353 -16.52 -18.61 15.80
N GLN A 354 -15.50 -18.34 16.60
CA GLN A 354 -15.56 -18.64 18.02
C GLN A 354 -16.49 -17.63 18.71
N HIS A 355 -17.51 -18.11 19.41
CA HIS A 355 -18.42 -17.24 20.16
C HIS A 355 -18.11 -17.31 21.66
N VAL A 356 -17.85 -16.15 22.26
CA VAL A 356 -17.62 -15.99 23.69
C VAL A 356 -18.59 -14.96 24.25
N TYR A 357 -19.15 -15.23 25.43
CA TYR A 357 -20.21 -14.41 26.02
C TYR A 357 -19.77 -13.83 27.35
N MET A 358 -19.93 -12.52 27.50
CA MET A 358 -19.66 -11.85 28.77
C MET A 358 -20.48 -12.53 29.89
N PRO A 359 -19.86 -12.91 31.03
CA PRO A 359 -20.55 -13.58 32.12
C PRO A 359 -21.69 -12.74 32.72
N THR A 360 -22.66 -13.40 33.35
CA THR A 360 -23.76 -12.72 34.06
C THR A 360 -23.36 -12.26 35.46
N LEU A 361 -22.21 -12.71 35.97
CA LEU A 361 -21.67 -12.30 37.27
C LEU A 361 -20.59 -11.24 37.04
N ALA A 362 -20.67 -10.15 37.79
CA ALA A 362 -19.62 -9.14 37.80
C ALA A 362 -18.49 -9.56 38.77
N PRO A 363 -17.27 -9.85 38.27
CA PRO A 363 -16.13 -10.08 39.14
C PRO A 363 -15.78 -8.81 39.91
N LYS A 364 -15.20 -8.96 41.11
CA LYS A 364 -14.67 -7.82 41.89
C LYS A 364 -13.33 -7.39 41.31
N VAL A 365 -13.36 -6.68 40.19
CA VAL A 365 -12.19 -5.95 39.71
C VAL A 365 -11.89 -4.81 40.68
N THR A 366 -10.66 -4.74 41.16
CA THR A 366 -10.20 -3.63 42.02
C THR A 366 -9.14 -2.83 41.27
N ASN A 367 -8.85 -1.60 41.74
CA ASN A 367 -7.78 -0.75 41.18
C ASN A 367 -6.44 -1.51 41.04
N LYS A 368 -6.18 -2.49 41.92
CA LYS A 368 -4.98 -3.33 41.85
C LYS A 368 -4.82 -4.07 40.52
N THR A 369 -5.92 -4.39 39.84
CA THR A 369 -5.91 -5.06 38.54
C THR A 369 -5.36 -4.12 37.47
N PHE A 370 -5.80 -2.86 37.49
CA PHE A 370 -5.32 -1.83 36.58
C PHE A 370 -3.87 -1.43 36.92
N ASP A 371 -3.57 -1.27 38.21
CA ASP A 371 -2.22 -0.99 38.71
C ASP A 371 -1.22 -2.09 38.33
N PHE A 372 -1.66 -3.35 38.25
CA PHE A 372 -0.83 -4.47 37.78
C PHE A 372 -0.33 -4.20 36.36
N TYR A 373 -1.22 -4.04 35.39
CA TYR A 373 -0.81 -3.80 33.99
C TYR A 373 0.02 -2.53 33.83
N LEU A 374 -0.34 -1.44 34.54
CA LEU A 374 0.45 -0.21 34.50
C LEU A 374 1.88 -0.37 35.05
N SER A 375 2.10 -1.34 35.94
CA SER A 375 3.40 -1.55 36.59
C SER A 375 4.19 -2.74 36.04
N THR A 376 3.56 -3.61 35.24
CA THR A 376 4.18 -4.84 34.71
C THR A 376 4.24 -4.91 33.18
N MET A 377 3.77 -3.88 32.48
CA MET A 377 3.93 -3.76 31.03
C MET A 377 5.40 -3.96 30.64
N GLN A 378 5.66 -4.78 29.63
CA GLN A 378 7.02 -4.99 29.13
C GLN A 378 7.51 -3.76 28.38
N ASP A 379 8.78 -3.43 28.57
CA ASP A 379 9.49 -2.50 27.69
C ASP A 379 9.78 -3.21 26.36
N LEU A 380 9.84 -2.45 25.26
CA LEU A 380 10.29 -2.99 23.98
C LEU A 380 11.74 -3.47 24.05
N ASP A 381 12.06 -4.53 23.31
CA ASP A 381 13.43 -5.03 23.16
C ASP A 381 14.24 -4.11 22.24
N LEU A 382 14.85 -3.08 22.83
CA LEU A 382 15.69 -2.13 22.10
C LEU A 382 16.88 -2.78 21.38
N PRO A 383 17.58 -3.80 21.93
CA PRO A 383 18.56 -4.58 21.18
C PRO A 383 18.01 -5.19 19.88
N ALA A 384 16.86 -5.87 19.92
CA ALA A 384 16.23 -6.46 18.74
C ALA A 384 15.83 -5.39 17.70
N MET A 385 15.24 -4.28 18.15
CA MET A 385 14.92 -3.14 17.29
C MET A 385 16.16 -2.58 16.59
N THR A 386 17.27 -2.45 17.33
CA THR A 386 18.53 -1.91 16.80
C THR A 386 19.12 -2.86 15.75
N ALA A 387 19.20 -4.16 16.05
CA ALA A 387 19.70 -5.17 15.12
C ALA A 387 18.81 -5.28 13.85
N CYS A 388 17.49 -5.24 14.01
CA CYS A 388 16.53 -5.20 12.90
C CYS A 388 16.75 -3.96 12.02
N LYS A 389 16.87 -2.76 12.60
CA LYS A 389 17.14 -1.54 11.84
C LYS A 389 18.51 -1.55 11.16
N GLU A 390 19.55 -2.06 11.83
CA GLU A 390 20.87 -2.24 11.21
C GLU A 390 20.82 -3.18 10.00
N ARG A 391 20.02 -4.26 10.08
CA ARG A 391 19.77 -5.13 8.93
C ARG A 391 19.05 -4.37 7.82
N ILE A 392 17.93 -3.70 8.10
CA ILE A 392 17.13 -2.95 7.11
C ILE A 392 17.98 -1.89 6.40
N ASP A 393 18.80 -1.13 7.14
CA ASP A 393 19.69 -0.11 6.58
C ASP A 393 20.68 -0.70 5.55
N ASN A 394 20.93 -2.01 5.61
CA ASN A 394 21.75 -2.76 4.66
C ASN A 394 20.94 -3.50 3.57
N LEU A 395 19.60 -3.43 3.59
CA LEU A 395 18.68 -3.97 2.58
C LEU A 395 18.23 -2.90 1.56
N VAL A 396 17.98 -1.67 2.01
CA VAL A 396 17.29 -0.63 1.20
C VAL A 396 18.16 0.57 0.85
N LYS A 397 17.96 1.11 -0.36
CA LYS A 397 18.67 2.29 -0.87
C LYS A 397 17.72 3.16 -1.71
N PRO A 398 17.45 4.42 -1.31
CA PRO A 398 17.99 5.10 -0.13
C PRO A 398 17.41 4.57 1.18
N LEU A 399 18.02 4.92 2.31
CA LEU A 399 17.47 4.64 3.64
C LEU A 399 16.05 5.23 3.77
N ASP A 400 15.19 4.57 4.54
CA ASP A 400 13.81 5.01 4.81
C ASP A 400 12.94 5.12 3.52
N SER A 401 13.33 4.44 2.43
CA SER A 401 12.60 4.48 1.15
C SER A 401 11.45 3.50 1.05
N LEU A 402 11.43 2.49 1.91
CA LEU A 402 10.28 1.61 2.10
C LEU A 402 9.33 2.11 3.21
N GLY A 403 9.61 3.30 3.75
CA GLY A 403 8.69 4.06 4.59
C GLY A 403 8.14 3.23 5.75
N VAL A 404 6.81 3.10 5.80
CA VAL A 404 6.08 2.41 6.87
C VAL A 404 6.50 0.95 7.04
N PHE A 405 6.93 0.25 5.97
CA PHE A 405 7.37 -1.14 6.10
C PHE A 405 8.63 -1.26 6.97
N GLU A 406 9.55 -0.31 6.88
CA GLU A 406 10.75 -0.31 7.73
C GLU A 406 10.39 -0.06 9.19
N GLN A 407 9.50 0.89 9.44
CA GLN A 407 9.02 1.23 10.78
C GLN A 407 8.33 0.01 11.43
N VAL A 408 7.36 -0.58 10.73
CA VAL A 408 6.57 -1.70 11.24
C VAL A 408 7.45 -2.92 11.51
N ALA A 409 8.43 -3.24 10.65
CA ALA A 409 9.36 -4.33 10.91
C ALA A 409 10.18 -4.12 12.21
N VAL A 410 10.62 -2.89 12.47
CA VAL A 410 11.37 -2.55 13.70
C VAL A 410 10.46 -2.59 14.93
N GLU A 411 9.22 -2.11 14.81
CA GLU A 411 8.23 -2.18 15.90
C GLU A 411 7.91 -3.62 16.28
N ILE A 412 7.63 -4.48 15.29
CA ILE A 412 7.39 -5.92 15.52
C ILE A 412 8.61 -6.57 16.16
N ALA A 413 9.83 -6.25 15.73
CA ALA A 413 11.05 -6.78 16.33
C ALA A 413 11.17 -6.41 17.82
N GLY A 414 10.86 -5.16 18.17
CA GLY A 414 10.86 -4.71 19.57
C GLY A 414 9.77 -5.33 20.43
N ILE A 415 8.60 -5.56 19.85
CA ILE A 415 7.45 -6.19 20.53
C ILE A 415 7.75 -7.67 20.81
N THR A 416 8.20 -8.39 19.79
CA THR A 416 8.46 -9.83 19.86
C THR A 416 9.77 -10.20 20.55
N GLY A 417 10.72 -9.25 20.63
CA GLY A 417 12.07 -9.53 21.10
C GLY A 417 12.94 -10.29 20.11
N ASP A 418 12.52 -10.33 18.83
CA ASP A 418 13.22 -11.02 17.75
C ASP A 418 13.75 -10.00 16.73
N GLU A 419 15.06 -10.01 16.46
CA GLU A 419 15.67 -9.12 15.47
C GLU A 419 15.29 -9.46 14.02
N LEU A 420 14.77 -10.67 13.79
CA LEU A 420 14.32 -11.14 12.48
C LEU A 420 12.99 -11.93 12.62
N PRO A 421 11.87 -11.27 12.95
CA PRO A 421 10.60 -11.97 13.14
C PRO A 421 10.16 -12.70 11.87
N GLU A 422 9.61 -13.91 12.02
CA GLU A 422 9.22 -14.77 10.91
C GLU A 422 7.98 -14.23 10.16
N CYS A 423 7.91 -14.50 8.85
CA CYS A 423 6.72 -14.25 8.04
C CYS A 423 5.59 -15.24 8.40
N GLY A 424 4.33 -14.89 8.11
CA GLY A 424 3.20 -15.81 8.31
C GLY A 424 2.88 -16.10 9.78
N MET A 425 3.15 -15.14 10.68
CA MET A 425 2.75 -15.22 12.08
C MET A 425 1.23 -15.38 12.25
N GLU A 426 0.83 -16.14 13.27
CA GLU A 426 -0.57 -16.39 13.62
C GLU A 426 -1.34 -15.09 13.91
N ARG A 427 -2.59 -15.00 13.42
CA ARG A 427 -3.40 -13.78 13.44
C ARG A 427 -4.83 -14.06 13.92
N ALA A 428 -5.35 -13.18 14.74
CA ALA A 428 -6.75 -13.23 15.19
C ALA A 428 -7.46 -11.88 15.02
N LEU A 429 -8.78 -11.95 14.80
CA LEU A 429 -9.71 -10.82 14.85
C LEU A 429 -10.64 -11.01 16.04
N LEU A 430 -10.52 -10.13 17.03
CA LEU A 430 -11.45 -10.04 18.15
C LEU A 430 -12.50 -8.96 17.85
N CYS A 431 -13.72 -9.42 17.60
CA CYS A 431 -14.86 -8.57 17.26
C CYS A 431 -15.80 -8.44 18.47
N PHE A 432 -15.90 -7.25 19.05
CA PHE A 432 -16.88 -6.97 20.09
C PHE A 432 -18.25 -6.74 19.47
N THR A 433 -19.25 -7.48 19.91
CA THR A 433 -20.61 -7.43 19.35
C THR A 433 -21.66 -7.46 20.44
N GLY A 434 -22.88 -7.02 20.11
CA GLY A 434 -24.00 -7.05 21.01
C GLY A 434 -24.48 -8.47 21.31
N LYS A 435 -25.65 -8.57 21.95
CA LYS A 435 -26.26 -9.88 22.25
C LYS A 435 -26.62 -10.66 20.98
N VAL A 436 -27.00 -9.94 19.94
CA VAL A 436 -27.38 -10.47 18.63
C VAL A 436 -26.53 -9.71 17.61
N SER A 437 -26.06 -10.42 16.59
CA SER A 437 -25.15 -9.91 15.57
C SER A 437 -25.90 -9.81 14.24
N ASN A 438 -25.68 -8.73 13.52
CA ASN A 438 -26.26 -8.51 12.20
C ASN A 438 -25.82 -9.64 11.24
N PRO A 439 -26.75 -10.39 10.63
CA PRO A 439 -26.39 -11.52 9.76
C PRO A 439 -25.55 -11.13 8.54
N LEU A 440 -25.84 -9.99 7.90
CA LEU A 440 -25.04 -9.49 6.77
C LEU A 440 -23.62 -9.15 7.20
N HIS A 441 -23.48 -8.52 8.38
CA HIS A 441 -22.17 -8.19 8.92
C HIS A 441 -21.33 -9.43 9.19
N MET A 442 -21.95 -10.50 9.69
CA MET A 442 -21.28 -11.78 9.89
C MET A 442 -20.79 -12.40 8.57
N GLN A 443 -21.55 -12.24 7.48
CA GLN A 443 -21.13 -12.68 6.14
C GLN A 443 -19.92 -11.87 5.63
N LEU A 444 -19.93 -10.56 5.83
CA LEU A 444 -18.81 -9.66 5.50
C LEU A 444 -17.54 -10.03 6.28
N ILE A 445 -17.66 -10.22 7.59
CA ILE A 445 -16.56 -10.64 8.46
C ILE A 445 -15.99 -11.99 8.00
N ALA A 446 -16.86 -12.94 7.64
CA ALA A 446 -16.42 -14.27 7.18
C ALA A 446 -15.66 -14.18 5.85
N ALA A 447 -16.16 -13.40 4.90
CA ALA A 447 -15.50 -13.21 3.61
C ALA A 447 -14.11 -12.58 3.77
N ASN A 448 -14.01 -11.51 4.58
CA ASN A 448 -12.73 -10.86 4.87
C ASN A 448 -11.76 -11.79 5.62
N ALA A 449 -12.24 -12.50 6.65
CA ALA A 449 -11.40 -13.39 7.46
C ALA A 449 -10.87 -14.59 6.67
N HIS A 450 -11.67 -15.14 5.75
CA HIS A 450 -11.23 -16.23 4.86
C HIS A 450 -10.05 -15.77 3.97
N SER A 451 -10.18 -14.62 3.31
CA SER A 451 -9.15 -14.06 2.44
C SER A 451 -7.84 -13.77 3.19
N SER A 452 -7.95 -13.23 4.41
CA SER A 452 -6.80 -12.88 5.24
C SER A 452 -6.28 -14.02 6.13
N GLN A 453 -6.89 -15.21 6.06
CA GLN A 453 -6.56 -16.38 6.90
C GLN A 453 -6.56 -16.07 8.40
N VAL A 454 -7.57 -15.35 8.88
CA VAL A 454 -7.66 -14.86 10.26
C VAL A 454 -8.69 -15.66 11.05
N GLU A 455 -8.34 -16.07 12.27
CA GLU A 455 -9.31 -16.64 13.21
C GLU A 455 -10.20 -15.55 13.82
N VAL A 456 -11.52 -15.71 13.77
CA VAL A 456 -12.47 -14.72 14.27
C VAL A 456 -13.09 -15.15 15.59
N THR A 457 -12.99 -14.30 16.60
CA THR A 457 -13.70 -14.43 17.87
C THR A 457 -14.75 -13.33 18.02
N MET A 458 -16.02 -13.74 18.10
CA MET A 458 -17.15 -12.87 18.40
C MET A 458 -17.36 -12.79 19.92
N ALA A 459 -17.01 -11.64 20.49
CA ALA A 459 -17.10 -11.35 21.92
C ALA A 459 -18.39 -10.58 22.24
N HIS A 460 -19.39 -11.30 22.73
CA HIS A 460 -20.72 -10.75 23.03
C HIS A 460 -20.75 -9.99 24.36
N VAL A 461 -20.77 -8.66 24.26
CA VAL A 461 -20.85 -7.73 25.40
C VAL A 461 -22.31 -7.61 25.86
N ARG A 462 -22.55 -7.56 27.18
CA ARG A 462 -23.90 -7.35 27.74
C ARG A 462 -24.06 -5.95 28.31
N GLU A 463 -25.28 -5.46 28.20
CA GLU A 463 -25.73 -4.27 28.90
C GLU A 463 -26.19 -4.57 30.34
N GLY A 464 -26.34 -3.52 31.15
CA GLY A 464 -26.93 -3.58 32.48
C GLY A 464 -26.04 -4.16 33.58
N LEU A 465 -24.77 -4.45 33.28
CA LEU A 465 -23.74 -4.81 34.27
C LEU A 465 -22.77 -3.65 34.50
N PRO A 466 -22.04 -3.62 35.63
CA PRO A 466 -21.00 -2.63 35.86
C PRO A 466 -19.93 -2.66 34.76
N LEU A 467 -19.41 -1.50 34.36
CA LEU A 467 -18.39 -1.37 33.31
C LEU A 467 -17.11 -2.18 33.63
N THR A 468 -16.82 -2.41 34.90
CA THR A 468 -15.72 -3.28 35.33
C THR A 468 -15.88 -4.72 34.88
N ALA A 469 -17.11 -5.21 34.70
CA ALA A 469 -17.36 -6.56 34.17
C ALA A 469 -17.05 -6.63 32.67
N ALA A 470 -17.37 -5.57 31.91
CA ALA A 470 -17.05 -5.51 30.49
C ALA A 470 -15.54 -5.39 30.26
N PHE A 471 -14.87 -4.53 31.04
CA PHE A 471 -13.41 -4.44 31.07
C PHE A 471 -12.75 -5.79 31.34
N ASP A 472 -13.19 -6.52 32.38
CA ASP A 472 -12.60 -7.81 32.73
C ASP A 472 -12.81 -8.86 31.64
N PHE A 473 -14.00 -8.88 31.03
CA PHE A 473 -14.29 -9.78 29.92
C PHE A 473 -13.38 -9.52 28.72
N GLY A 474 -13.25 -8.27 28.30
CA GLY A 474 -12.36 -7.92 27.21
C GLY A 474 -10.89 -8.19 27.53
N ARG A 475 -10.46 -7.93 28.77
CA ARG A 475 -9.14 -8.31 29.29
C ARG A 475 -8.89 -9.80 29.17
N GLU A 476 -9.81 -10.65 29.61
CA GLU A 476 -9.69 -12.11 29.47
C GLU A 476 -9.58 -12.56 28.00
N GLN A 477 -10.36 -11.96 27.09
CA GLN A 477 -10.29 -12.31 25.67
C GLN A 477 -8.97 -11.84 25.03
N GLY A 478 -8.55 -10.60 25.32
CA GLY A 478 -7.28 -10.06 24.85
C GLY A 478 -6.09 -10.89 25.35
N GLU A 479 -6.08 -11.26 26.63
CA GLU A 479 -5.07 -12.13 27.23
C GLU A 479 -5.07 -13.51 26.58
N PHE A 480 -6.24 -14.13 26.40
CA PHE A 480 -6.35 -15.47 25.81
C PHE A 480 -5.81 -15.52 24.38
N LEU A 481 -6.23 -14.60 23.51
CA LEU A 481 -5.85 -14.61 22.09
C LEU A 481 -4.37 -14.22 21.89
N SER A 482 -3.88 -13.21 22.61
CA SER A 482 -2.49 -12.75 22.49
C SER A 482 -1.44 -13.78 22.94
N LEU A 483 -1.83 -14.84 23.67
CA LEU A 483 -0.92 -15.93 24.03
C LEU A 483 -0.49 -16.78 22.84
N SER A 484 -1.33 -16.87 21.80
CA SER A 484 -1.07 -17.69 20.60
C SER A 484 -1.04 -16.88 19.31
N CYS A 485 -1.60 -15.67 19.31
CA CYS A 485 -1.70 -14.81 18.13
C CYS A 485 -0.91 -13.52 18.39
N PRO A 486 0.35 -13.43 17.91
CA PRO A 486 1.13 -12.20 18.02
C PRO A 486 0.51 -11.04 17.23
N TYR A 487 -0.36 -11.31 16.24
CA TYR A 487 -1.15 -10.29 15.56
C TYR A 487 -2.59 -10.35 16.06
N LEU A 488 -3.05 -9.28 16.70
CA LEU A 488 -4.42 -9.18 17.19
C LEU A 488 -5.12 -7.94 16.63
N ALA A 489 -6.03 -8.16 15.69
CA ALA A 489 -6.93 -7.12 15.22
C ALA A 489 -8.12 -6.96 16.16
N LEU A 490 -8.51 -5.71 16.41
CA LEU A 490 -9.63 -5.35 17.25
C LEU A 490 -10.65 -4.54 16.45
N THR A 491 -11.91 -4.95 16.54
CA THR A 491 -13.03 -4.26 15.88
C THR A 491 -14.28 -4.37 16.74
N MET A 492 -15.30 -3.59 16.41
CA MET A 492 -16.60 -3.62 17.06
C MET A 492 -17.72 -3.53 16.03
N THR A 493 -18.75 -4.38 16.15
CA THR A 493 -19.94 -4.25 15.30
C THR A 493 -20.76 -3.02 15.66
N GLU A 494 -21.76 -2.70 14.86
CA GLU A 494 -22.79 -1.77 15.34
C GLU A 494 -23.39 -2.25 16.67
N ILE A 495 -23.58 -1.31 17.60
CA ILE A 495 -24.17 -1.60 18.91
C ILE A 495 -25.63 -2.01 18.75
N ASP A 496 -26.35 -1.29 17.89
CA ASP A 496 -27.66 -1.69 17.39
C ASP A 496 -27.46 -2.47 16.09
N GLU A 497 -27.83 -3.75 16.10
CA GLU A 497 -27.67 -4.65 14.96
C GLU A 497 -28.50 -4.27 13.72
N HIS A 498 -29.48 -3.37 13.88
CA HIS A 498 -30.29 -2.85 12.80
C HIS A 498 -29.86 -1.45 12.34
N ALA A 499 -28.84 -0.86 12.98
CA ALA A 499 -28.33 0.43 12.58
C ALA A 499 -27.51 0.32 11.29
N PRO A 500 -27.51 1.38 10.46
CA PRO A 500 -26.60 1.49 9.33
C PRO A 500 -25.13 1.33 9.71
N PHE A 501 -24.32 0.76 8.83
CA PHE A 501 -22.88 0.63 9.07
C PHE A 501 -22.19 1.99 9.20
N GLY A 502 -21.40 2.16 10.27
CA GLY A 502 -20.72 3.41 10.64
C GLY A 502 -21.48 4.25 11.67
N THR A 503 -22.70 3.87 12.07
CA THR A 503 -23.51 4.63 13.04
C THR A 503 -22.79 4.76 14.38
N THR A 504 -22.19 3.68 14.88
CA THR A 504 -21.48 3.67 16.15
C THR A 504 -20.24 4.56 16.09
N ALA A 505 -19.49 4.53 14.98
CA ALA A 505 -18.35 5.41 14.76
C ALA A 505 -18.77 6.89 14.77
N GLU A 506 -19.88 7.22 14.11
CA GLU A 506 -20.42 8.58 14.11
C GLU A 506 -20.81 9.06 15.51
N LEU A 507 -21.53 8.23 16.28
CA LEU A 507 -21.91 8.57 17.66
C LEU A 507 -20.70 8.83 18.55
N LEU A 508 -19.63 8.02 18.42
CA LEU A 508 -18.40 8.22 19.18
C LEU A 508 -17.64 9.46 18.72
N ARG A 509 -17.57 9.71 17.41
CA ARG A 509 -16.92 10.89 16.83
C ARG A 509 -17.55 12.19 17.36
N GLU A 510 -18.87 12.31 17.27
CA GLU A 510 -19.61 13.51 17.75
C GLU A 510 -19.46 13.70 19.27
N SER A 511 -19.50 12.59 20.01
CA SER A 511 -19.44 12.63 21.46
C SER A 511 -18.04 12.98 21.94
N LEU A 512 -17.00 12.35 21.40
CA LEU A 512 -15.67 12.28 21.99
C LEU A 512 -14.55 12.97 21.21
N LEU A 513 -14.77 13.36 19.96
CA LEU A 513 -13.80 14.12 19.16
C LEU A 513 -14.22 15.59 19.00
N LYS A 514 -13.24 16.43 18.70
CA LYS A 514 -13.46 17.79 18.18
C LYS A 514 -13.47 17.76 16.65
N ASP A 515 -13.90 18.85 16.03
CA ASP A 515 -13.93 19.01 14.56
C ASP A 515 -12.58 18.79 13.87
N ASP A 516 -11.46 18.98 14.59
CA ASP A 516 -10.10 18.72 14.10
C ASP A 516 -9.62 17.27 14.28
N GLY A 517 -10.50 16.38 14.79
CA GLY A 517 -10.20 14.98 15.08
C GLY A 517 -9.44 14.75 16.40
N SER A 518 -9.12 15.80 17.17
CA SER A 518 -8.48 15.65 18.49
C SER A 518 -9.47 15.17 19.55
N LEU A 519 -8.96 14.44 20.55
CA LEU A 519 -9.77 13.96 21.68
C LEU A 519 -10.34 15.15 22.48
N LYS A 520 -11.62 15.08 22.85
CA LYS A 520 -12.37 16.18 23.47
C LYS A 520 -12.20 16.26 24.99
N TYR A 521 -12.07 15.10 25.63
CA TYR A 521 -12.06 14.93 27.08
C TYR A 521 -10.75 14.30 27.58
N PRO A 522 -10.37 14.54 28.86
CA PRO A 522 -9.27 13.82 29.50
C PRO A 522 -9.64 12.35 29.78
N ALA A 523 -8.61 11.55 30.09
CA ALA A 523 -8.70 10.10 30.24
C ALA A 523 -9.65 9.64 31.38
N ASP A 524 -9.81 10.44 32.43
CA ASP A 524 -10.64 10.11 33.60
C ASP A 524 -12.10 10.56 33.47
N GLU A 525 -12.45 11.35 32.44
CA GLU A 525 -13.79 11.90 32.26
C GLU A 525 -14.51 11.39 31.01
N PHE A 526 -13.77 10.98 29.96
CA PHE A 526 -14.36 10.72 28.63
C PHE A 526 -15.49 9.67 28.64
N LEU A 527 -15.38 8.64 29.48
CA LEU A 527 -16.36 7.55 29.52
C LEU A 527 -17.74 8.05 29.98
N ALA A 528 -17.80 9.08 30.83
CA ALA A 528 -19.05 9.70 31.25
C ALA A 528 -19.72 10.54 30.13
N HIS A 529 -18.97 10.87 29.09
CA HIS A 529 -19.44 11.58 27.90
C HIS A 529 -19.71 10.67 26.71
N ALA A 530 -19.28 9.41 26.77
CA ALA A 530 -19.59 8.42 25.75
C ALA A 530 -21.08 8.01 25.81
N PRO A 531 -21.71 7.68 24.66
CA PRO A 531 -23.08 7.16 24.62
C PRO A 531 -23.24 5.98 25.58
N GLU A 532 -24.30 5.96 26.39
CA GLU A 532 -24.50 4.96 27.46
C GLU A 532 -24.45 3.51 26.93
N ALA A 533 -25.05 3.28 25.76
CA ALA A 533 -25.05 1.97 25.10
C ALA A 533 -23.64 1.53 24.64
N ALA A 534 -22.73 2.46 24.36
CA ALA A 534 -21.36 2.18 23.93
C ALA A 534 -20.40 1.91 25.09
N GLN A 535 -20.69 2.42 26.29
CA GLN A 535 -19.77 2.34 27.43
C GLN A 535 -19.30 0.91 27.77
N PRO A 536 -20.16 -0.13 27.77
CA PRO A 536 -19.69 -1.50 28.00
C PRO A 536 -18.69 -1.98 26.94
N PHE A 537 -18.92 -1.65 25.67
CA PHE A 537 -18.03 -2.05 24.58
C PHE A 537 -16.68 -1.33 24.64
N ILE A 538 -16.71 -0.02 24.93
CA ILE A 538 -15.51 0.78 25.20
C ILE A 538 -14.70 0.14 26.33
N GLY A 539 -15.37 -0.22 27.44
CA GLY A 539 -14.74 -0.89 28.57
C GLY A 539 -14.08 -2.21 28.19
N ALA A 540 -14.79 -3.07 27.45
CA ALA A 540 -14.26 -4.36 26.98
C ALA A 540 -13.05 -4.18 26.06
N MET A 541 -13.14 -3.29 25.08
CA MET A 541 -12.04 -3.07 24.14
C MET A 541 -10.81 -2.46 24.83
N ILE A 542 -10.96 -1.53 25.78
CA ILE A 542 -9.87 -1.05 26.64
C ILE A 542 -9.18 -2.22 27.37
N GLY A 543 -9.97 -3.13 27.94
CA GLY A 543 -9.45 -4.31 28.62
C GLY A 543 -8.63 -5.21 27.68
N ALA A 544 -9.14 -5.46 26.47
CA ALA A 544 -8.45 -6.28 25.47
C ALA A 544 -7.14 -5.64 24.98
N ILE A 545 -7.14 -4.34 24.67
CA ILE A 545 -5.93 -3.63 24.22
C ILE A 545 -4.83 -3.73 25.28
N ILE A 546 -5.17 -3.42 26.54
CA ILE A 546 -4.19 -3.43 27.63
C ILE A 546 -3.63 -4.84 27.86
N ALA A 547 -4.50 -5.86 27.86
CA ALA A 547 -4.08 -7.24 28.06
C ALA A 547 -3.22 -7.77 26.92
N ALA A 548 -3.59 -7.47 25.67
CA ALA A 548 -2.85 -7.88 24.48
C ALA A 548 -1.48 -7.21 24.41
N ALA A 549 -1.39 -5.91 24.69
CA ALA A 549 -0.11 -5.18 24.74
C ALA A 549 0.80 -5.74 25.83
N HIS A 550 0.25 -6.08 27.00
CA HIS A 550 1.00 -6.71 28.09
C HIS A 550 1.58 -8.08 27.72
N ASN A 551 0.94 -8.80 26.81
CA ASN A 551 1.42 -10.07 26.25
C ASN A 551 2.27 -9.88 24.99
N SER A 552 2.70 -8.65 24.69
CA SER A 552 3.50 -8.35 23.50
C SER A 552 2.85 -8.75 22.18
N ALA A 553 1.52 -8.59 22.07
CA ALA A 553 0.86 -8.66 20.77
C ALA A 553 1.02 -7.34 20.01
N PHE A 554 1.20 -7.44 18.70
CA PHE A 554 1.05 -6.33 17.75
C PHE A 554 -0.43 -6.15 17.44
N ILE A 555 -0.99 -5.03 17.89
CA ILE A 555 -2.42 -4.75 17.89
C ILE A 555 -2.77 -3.93 16.65
N LEU A 556 -3.74 -4.39 15.87
CA LEU A 556 -4.23 -3.70 14.68
C LEU A 556 -5.62 -3.14 14.93
N ILE A 557 -5.83 -1.87 14.60
CA ILE A 557 -7.11 -1.19 14.77
C ILE A 557 -7.84 -1.12 13.43
N ASP A 558 -9.11 -1.49 13.44
CA ASP A 558 -9.92 -1.65 12.24
C ASP A 558 -10.63 -0.37 11.81
N ASP A 559 -11.72 -0.03 12.50
CA ASP A 559 -12.63 1.05 12.12
C ASP A 559 -12.48 2.29 13.03
N GLU A 560 -13.14 3.39 12.68
CA GLU A 560 -13.02 4.64 13.43
C GLU A 560 -13.56 4.55 14.87
N ALA A 561 -14.58 3.75 15.16
CA ALA A 561 -15.05 3.57 16.52
C ALA A 561 -13.94 2.93 17.37
N SER A 562 -13.33 1.88 16.82
CA SER A 562 -12.21 1.17 17.43
C SER A 562 -10.97 2.07 17.60
N GLU A 563 -10.70 2.96 16.64
CA GLU A 563 -9.62 3.97 16.66
C GLU A 563 -9.81 5.01 17.77
N ILE A 564 -11.02 5.55 17.92
CA ILE A 564 -11.33 6.49 19.01
C ILE A 564 -11.05 5.83 20.36
N ILE A 565 -11.47 4.58 20.54
CA ILE A 565 -11.27 3.82 21.77
C ILE A 565 -9.78 3.56 22.02
N ALA A 566 -9.02 3.15 21.00
CA ALA A 566 -7.59 2.95 21.10
C ALA A 566 -6.87 4.21 21.58
N ARG A 567 -7.17 5.37 20.97
CA ARG A 567 -6.58 6.66 21.36
C ARG A 567 -6.90 7.07 22.80
N TYR A 568 -8.11 6.79 23.29
CA TYR A 568 -8.43 6.98 24.70
C TYR A 568 -7.71 5.99 25.61
N THR A 569 -7.53 4.75 25.16
CA THR A 569 -6.73 3.75 25.87
C THR A 569 -5.28 4.20 26.01
N GLU A 570 -4.69 4.81 24.98
CA GLU A 570 -3.34 5.38 25.02
C GLU A 570 -3.21 6.60 25.95
N LEU A 571 -4.31 7.32 26.22
CA LEU A 571 -4.33 8.36 27.26
C LEU A 571 -4.37 7.75 28.66
N LEU A 572 -5.12 6.65 28.84
CA LEU A 572 -5.23 5.92 30.11
C LEU A 572 -3.93 5.16 30.46
N CYS A 573 -3.33 4.51 29.47
CA CYS A 573 -2.11 3.71 29.60
C CYS A 573 -1.14 4.05 28.47
N PRO A 574 -0.30 5.10 28.61
CA PRO A 574 0.66 5.48 27.57
C PRO A 574 1.71 4.43 27.21
N ALA A 575 1.85 3.37 28.03
CA ALA A 575 2.80 2.29 27.76
C ALA A 575 2.36 1.37 26.61
N ILE A 576 1.07 1.37 26.23
CA ILE A 576 0.57 0.51 25.13
C ILE A 576 0.88 1.07 23.74
N ARG A 577 1.18 2.36 23.60
CA ARG A 577 1.31 3.03 22.29
C ARG A 577 2.19 2.28 21.30
N PRO A 578 3.38 1.77 21.71
CA PRO A 578 4.26 1.10 20.76
C PRO A 578 3.72 -0.24 20.24
N TYR A 579 2.67 -0.79 20.85
CA TYR A 579 2.05 -2.06 20.47
C TYR A 579 0.90 -1.88 19.48
N ILE A 580 0.46 -0.64 19.19
CA ILE A 580 -0.73 -0.36 18.38
C ILE A 580 -0.32 0.19 17.01
N LEU A 581 -0.79 -0.48 15.95
CA LEU A 581 -0.77 0.04 14.60
C LEU A 581 -2.10 0.74 14.29
N HIS A 582 -2.07 2.06 14.26
CA HIS A 582 -3.17 2.90 13.80
C HIS A 582 -3.21 2.91 12.26
N VAL A 583 -4.07 2.08 11.67
CA VAL A 583 -4.07 1.86 10.22
C VAL A 583 -4.78 3.00 9.47
N GLN A 584 -6.02 3.33 9.83
CA GLN A 584 -6.77 4.48 9.32
C GLN A 584 -6.89 5.55 10.42
N PRO A 585 -6.73 6.86 10.12
CA PRO A 585 -6.59 7.51 8.82
C PRO A 585 -5.15 7.78 8.37
N LEU A 586 -4.15 7.25 9.08
CA LEU A 586 -2.75 7.62 8.87
C LEU A 586 -2.13 6.91 7.67
N LEU A 587 -2.23 5.58 7.64
CA LEU A 587 -1.61 4.73 6.62
C LEU A 587 -2.54 4.50 5.42
N ILE A 588 -3.84 4.58 5.67
CA ILE A 588 -4.90 4.42 4.68
C ILE A 588 -5.85 5.61 4.77
N LYS A 589 -6.21 6.19 3.62
CA LYS A 589 -7.25 7.20 3.48
C LYS A 589 -8.33 6.69 2.54
N ALA A 590 -9.08 5.72 3.04
CA ALA A 590 -10.18 5.09 2.31
C ALA A 590 -11.53 5.65 2.72
N ASP A 591 -11.64 6.39 3.83
CA ASP A 591 -12.91 6.81 4.43
C ASP A 591 -13.86 5.62 4.67
N CYS A 592 -13.29 4.45 4.98
CA CYS A 592 -14.04 3.24 5.27
C CYS A 592 -14.62 3.32 6.69
N THR A 593 -15.93 3.18 6.81
CA THR A 593 -16.64 3.15 8.09
C THR A 593 -17.16 1.75 8.43
N LEU A 594 -17.09 0.81 7.49
CA LEU A 594 -17.43 -0.58 7.71
C LEU A 594 -16.45 -1.21 8.72
N SER A 595 -16.97 -1.70 9.83
CA SER A 595 -16.22 -2.50 10.79
C SER A 595 -16.23 -3.98 10.41
N GLY A 596 -15.48 -4.82 11.12
CA GLY A 596 -15.42 -6.26 10.85
C GLY A 596 -14.10 -6.75 10.24
N GLY A 597 -13.04 -5.95 10.37
CA GLY A 597 -11.67 -6.33 10.06
C GLY A 597 -11.18 -5.91 8.68
N LEU A 598 -11.94 -5.13 7.90
CA LEU A 598 -11.58 -4.78 6.52
C LEU A 598 -10.35 -3.88 6.43
N ILE A 599 -10.16 -2.98 7.39
CA ILE A 599 -9.02 -2.08 7.46
C ILE A 599 -7.90 -2.74 8.26
N ALA A 600 -8.23 -3.48 9.32
CA ALA A 600 -7.24 -4.25 10.05
C ALA A 600 -6.56 -5.33 9.18
N SER A 601 -7.27 -5.93 8.21
CA SER A 601 -6.65 -6.87 7.26
C SER A 601 -5.58 -6.21 6.40
N LEU A 602 -5.78 -4.96 5.97
CA LEU A 602 -4.74 -4.20 5.28
C LEU A 602 -3.58 -3.83 6.21
N GLY A 603 -3.85 -3.62 7.51
CA GLY A 603 -2.80 -3.53 8.53
C GLY A 603 -1.96 -4.81 8.64
N MET A 604 -2.59 -5.98 8.57
CA MET A 604 -1.91 -7.28 8.59
C MET A 604 -1.06 -7.46 7.33
N ASP A 605 -1.58 -7.07 6.17
CA ASP A 605 -0.84 -7.09 4.90
C ASP A 605 0.38 -6.16 4.95
N ILE A 606 0.29 -5.00 5.60
CA ILE A 606 1.44 -4.10 5.84
C ILE A 606 2.49 -4.79 6.70
N GLY A 607 2.09 -5.44 7.81
CA GLY A 607 2.99 -6.21 8.65
C GLY A 607 3.66 -7.36 7.92
N GLU A 608 2.91 -8.13 7.13
CA GLU A 608 3.43 -9.25 6.35
C GLU A 608 4.37 -8.80 5.24
N ALA A 609 4.06 -7.69 4.56
CA ALA A 609 4.92 -7.10 3.56
C ALA A 609 6.24 -6.59 4.19
N ALA A 610 6.17 -5.99 5.37
CA ALA A 610 7.34 -5.56 6.15
C ALA A 610 8.23 -6.75 6.54
N LEU A 611 7.65 -7.85 7.02
CA LEU A 611 8.42 -9.05 7.37
C LEU A 611 8.94 -9.77 6.12
N THR A 612 8.18 -9.80 5.04
CA THR A 612 8.63 -10.34 3.75
C THR A 612 9.82 -9.56 3.21
N MET A 613 9.79 -8.23 3.28
CA MET A 613 10.94 -7.38 2.98
C MET A 613 12.15 -7.78 3.84
N LEU A 614 11.98 -7.83 5.17
CA LEU A 614 13.07 -8.10 6.10
C LEU A 614 13.73 -9.47 5.89
N ASN A 615 12.92 -10.49 5.59
CA ASN A 615 13.34 -11.88 5.47
C ASN A 615 13.78 -12.29 4.06
N LYS A 616 13.10 -11.80 3.01
CA LYS A 616 13.35 -12.24 1.62
C LYS A 616 14.32 -11.33 0.87
N MET A 617 14.54 -10.09 1.31
CA MET A 617 15.58 -9.26 0.72
C MET A 617 16.98 -9.70 1.17
N ARG A 618 17.96 -9.46 0.31
CA ARG A 618 19.39 -9.67 0.55
C ARG A 618 20.07 -8.34 0.76
N THR A 619 21.08 -8.36 1.62
CA THR A 619 21.91 -7.20 1.89
C THR A 619 22.75 -6.82 0.68
N PHE A 620 23.25 -5.58 0.67
CA PHE A 620 24.13 -5.12 -0.40
C PHE A 620 25.45 -5.88 -0.48
N ALA A 621 25.99 -6.31 0.66
CA ALA A 621 27.18 -7.15 0.72
C ALA A 621 26.96 -8.49 0.01
N GLU A 622 25.78 -9.10 0.20
CA GLU A 622 25.38 -10.34 -0.47
C GLU A 622 25.13 -10.13 -1.97
N SER A 623 24.64 -8.94 -2.36
CA SER A 623 24.19 -8.62 -3.71
C SER A 623 25.23 -7.86 -4.57
N LYS A 624 26.37 -7.44 -4.00
CA LYS A 624 27.46 -6.68 -4.66
C LYS A 624 27.00 -5.39 -5.36
N VAL A 625 26.09 -4.64 -4.73
CA VAL A 625 25.57 -3.35 -5.23
C VAL A 625 26.30 -2.17 -4.57
N ALA A 626 26.60 -1.12 -5.33
CA ALA A 626 27.28 0.08 -4.87
C ALA A 626 26.56 0.79 -3.70
N THR A 627 27.32 1.51 -2.86
CA THR A 627 26.82 2.32 -1.73
C THR A 627 26.60 3.78 -2.13
N ALA A 628 25.81 4.49 -1.32
CA ALA A 628 25.48 5.89 -1.57
C ALA A 628 26.72 6.78 -1.43
N SER A 629 26.86 7.77 -2.32
CA SER A 629 27.94 8.77 -2.29
C SER A 629 27.53 10.11 -1.66
N ASP A 630 26.26 10.25 -1.27
CA ASP A 630 25.66 11.48 -0.74
C ASP A 630 24.48 11.16 0.18
N GLY A 631 24.08 12.16 0.97
CA GLY A 631 22.95 12.03 1.89
C GLY A 631 23.21 11.05 3.04
N PRO A 632 22.17 10.71 3.83
CA PRO A 632 22.30 9.87 5.02
C PRO A 632 22.91 8.48 4.76
N GLY A 633 22.69 7.92 3.56
CA GLY A 633 23.22 6.61 3.18
C GLY A 633 24.75 6.57 3.15
N ALA A 634 25.42 7.68 2.82
CA ALA A 634 26.89 7.72 2.76
C ALA A 634 27.57 7.52 4.13
N GLU A 635 26.86 7.85 5.22
CA GLU A 635 27.39 7.73 6.59
C GLU A 635 27.11 6.34 7.19
N ARG A 636 25.94 5.76 6.89
CA ARG A 636 25.44 4.55 7.58
C ARG A 636 25.64 3.25 6.81
N GLN A 637 25.79 3.31 5.48
CA GLN A 637 25.95 2.13 4.64
C GLN A 637 27.44 1.93 4.32
N GLN A 638 28.22 1.50 5.32
CA GLN A 638 29.64 1.17 5.16
C GLN A 638 29.87 -0.34 5.24
N HIS A 639 30.18 -0.91 4.08
CA HIS A 639 30.60 -2.30 3.82
C HIS A 639 29.56 -3.41 3.97
#